data_AF-A0A8D9BQ52-F1
#
_entry.id   AF-A0A8D9BQ52-F1
#
_cell.length_a   1.000
_cell.length_b   1.000
_cell.length_c   1.000
_cell.angle_alpha   90.00
_cell.angle_beta   90.00
_cell.angle_gamma   90.00
#
_symmetry.space_group_name_H-M   'P 1'
#
loop_
_entity.id
_entity.type
_entity.pdbx_description
1 polymer ?
#
loop_
_entity_poly.entity_id
_entity_poly.type
_entity_poly.pdbx_seq_one_letter_code
_entity_poly.pdbx_strand_id
1 'polypeptide(L)'
;MSLCIQQGDGGTFDLQNKIPNGNGQKVSLIFYKTKPECISSDNVRQIVLISSLKDSPISSLYYSLHQIFSPALLKGDDLDRTIDPKLQSLVLQLEHGLKSTLLEKSLDSDLPTSLIEVLTLEDEYFYWKKLAQVGTKKKERDRGEVFANFFEPMVTLSRSSKTKPLQDLDDVLETMYNFLDDLWKMEDYEYPQDRMSHLMELLGNNLVRLIQQELNKMNLWQDEFNEVVEKLKLSTGLCEKWLETCSKLTTYFWPNYPGHMWSGPPAHLQYVQDFTVRLKQIVQVRVVHRQISRLLSANEQEEFKTKSSFDTFYGINALLYNAYTESIWSSAIKAFENHMRPSEERVGGKLKMQFKNVNTNTLQLLQEYRRYIELIQRPVIKSILQAERQMLLSQLQEYLLNVSGNLEDSSVSNVLDMPPLIANIQRVKHLETKIIDIEKVSEELLNDLPDYDRFKLTVNSVKKEVHLYHTEQYNKWLDETSQDVTRKVLSLKMNESVVYFEEGKLMHVNYNPNLVKLVNEVRNLKILGYKIPEDIENAAHQAKQFKSQAKALEQVANFHNTIGDRMIVAQRPMMLVTALELAKLVQGQHGITWTNTGAVDAYIGRLQTVVEKLANQNNKLAWYHSRMIDKVAITMDTDLLRHQHKWKEQIKDMREIVKEVEGQFTNTKLWKNHWDHQLFKALDYQYQLGLEALNQHLPEMKVELVYRQQKLQYSPPMEEIRMKYYGQLKTFLNIPQNFRGLDDDTKIFPQIIERNASKFAVVFKRAEDLFNKLIEIKHQWEDRVALGSVDFEHIIRENLNVASDWDLNFRASKTWGQEIAKLSCTEEKVECFLISFAPVRSEIELHNRRYWDSLAASLYYSIMRDVTILQNYIVQSKKSLERQPQTL
;
A
#
# COMPACT_ATOMS: atom_id res chain seq x y z
N MET A 1 13.67 33.07 -76.07
CA MET A 1 14.01 34.49 -76.34
C MET A 1 12.96 35.34 -75.67
N SER A 2 13.40 36.33 -74.88
CA SER A 2 12.56 37.30 -74.17
C SER A 2 12.70 38.67 -74.85
N LEU A 3 11.59 39.32 -75.17
CA LEU A 3 11.53 40.68 -75.75
C LEU A 3 11.03 41.63 -74.65
N CYS A 4 11.82 42.64 -74.31
CA CYS A 4 11.47 43.68 -73.36
C CYS A 4 11.01 44.93 -74.13
N ILE A 5 9.87 45.51 -73.73
CA ILE A 5 9.35 46.77 -74.23
C ILE A 5 9.41 47.81 -73.11
N GLN A 6 10.05 48.94 -73.38
CA GLN A 6 10.12 50.09 -72.48
C GLN A 6 9.66 51.37 -73.17
N GLN A 7 9.04 52.26 -72.41
CA GLN A 7 8.62 53.57 -72.90
C GLN A 7 9.75 54.60 -72.72
N GLY A 8 10.28 55.14 -73.82
CA GLY A 8 11.26 56.21 -73.85
C GLY A 8 10.65 57.59 -73.59
N ASP A 9 11.48 58.57 -73.21
CA ASP A 9 11.02 59.95 -73.02
C ASP A 9 10.71 60.56 -74.39
N GLY A 10 9.42 60.86 -74.63
CA GLY A 10 8.91 61.33 -75.93
C GLY A 10 7.91 60.41 -76.63
N GLY A 11 7.48 59.29 -76.00
CA GLY A 11 6.43 58.42 -76.54
C GLY A 11 6.91 57.37 -77.55
N THR A 12 8.22 57.19 -77.71
CA THR A 12 8.82 56.10 -78.48
C THR A 12 8.95 54.83 -77.64
N PHE A 13 8.71 53.66 -78.23
CA PHE A 13 8.87 52.35 -77.57
C PHE A 13 10.20 51.70 -77.99
N ASP A 14 11.06 51.41 -77.03
CA ASP A 14 12.32 50.71 -77.25
C ASP A 14 12.11 49.20 -77.09
N LEU A 15 12.44 48.45 -78.14
CA LEU A 15 12.34 46.99 -78.21
C LEU A 15 13.73 46.38 -78.07
N GLN A 16 13.98 45.66 -76.98
CA GLN A 16 15.29 45.05 -76.72
C GLN A 16 15.16 43.60 -76.27
N ASN A 17 16.08 42.74 -76.72
CA ASN A 17 16.15 41.34 -76.26
C ASN A 17 16.91 41.15 -74.94
N LYS A 18 17.47 42.24 -74.38
CA LYS A 18 18.14 42.25 -73.08
C LYS A 18 17.24 42.94 -72.06
N ILE A 19 17.18 42.38 -70.85
CA ILE A 19 16.48 43.00 -69.71
C ILE A 19 17.45 44.03 -69.10
N PRO A 20 17.14 45.33 -69.11
CA PRO A 20 18.02 46.35 -68.55
C PRO A 20 17.94 46.34 -67.01
N ASN A 21 19.09 46.37 -66.34
CA ASN A 21 19.22 46.46 -64.87
C ASN A 21 19.26 47.91 -64.37
N GLY A 22 18.29 48.74 -64.77
CA GLY A 22 18.26 50.17 -64.42
C GLY A 22 17.25 50.50 -63.32
N ASN A 23 17.73 51.09 -62.22
CA ASN A 23 16.89 51.69 -61.16
C ASN A 23 16.18 52.95 -61.68
N GLY A 24 14.96 52.80 -62.18
CA GLY A 24 14.11 53.94 -62.54
C GLY A 24 12.64 53.51 -62.68
N GLN A 25 11.72 54.39 -62.30
CA GLN A 25 10.25 54.22 -62.21
C GLN A 25 9.52 53.88 -63.54
N LYS A 26 10.16 53.20 -64.50
CA LYS A 26 9.57 52.85 -65.79
C LYS A 26 9.08 51.39 -65.78
N VAL A 27 7.78 51.20 -66.03
CA VAL A 27 7.17 49.88 -66.19
C VAL A 27 7.68 49.25 -67.50
N SER A 28 8.23 48.04 -67.39
CA SER A 28 8.76 47.28 -68.53
C SER A 28 7.89 46.05 -68.77
N LEU A 29 7.50 45.78 -70.03
CA LEU A 29 6.75 44.57 -70.38
C LEU A 29 7.67 43.55 -71.04
N ILE A 30 7.77 42.36 -70.45
CA ILE A 30 8.56 41.26 -71.01
C ILE A 30 7.64 40.24 -71.65
N PHE A 31 7.87 39.99 -72.93
CA PHE A 31 7.24 38.95 -73.72
C PHE A 31 8.21 37.78 -73.84
N TYR A 32 7.79 36.58 -73.46
CA TYR A 32 8.60 35.37 -73.64
C TYR A 32 7.78 34.24 -74.25
N LYS A 33 8.45 33.40 -75.04
CA LYS A 33 7.82 32.25 -75.70
C LYS A 33 7.82 31.03 -74.78
N THR A 34 6.70 30.31 -74.72
CA THR A 34 6.57 29.02 -74.03
C THR A 34 7.09 27.85 -74.87
N LYS A 35 7.01 27.95 -76.21
CA LYS A 35 7.50 26.94 -77.17
C LYS A 35 8.43 27.57 -78.22
N PRO A 36 9.48 26.85 -78.71
CA PRO A 36 10.41 27.36 -79.71
C PRO A 36 9.85 27.28 -81.15
N GLU A 37 8.70 27.90 -81.40
CA GLU A 37 8.06 27.96 -82.72
C GLU A 37 8.05 29.39 -83.31
N CYS A 38 7.95 29.50 -84.63
CA CYS A 38 7.79 30.78 -85.34
C CYS A 38 6.40 31.36 -85.08
N ILE A 39 6.34 32.66 -84.76
CA ILE A 39 5.08 33.33 -84.41
C ILE A 39 4.29 33.61 -85.70
N SER A 40 3.11 33.01 -85.85
CA SER A 40 2.08 33.36 -86.84
C SER A 40 0.94 34.16 -86.18
N SER A 41 0.12 34.88 -86.95
CA SER A 41 -0.98 35.72 -86.43
C SER A 41 -1.93 34.99 -85.48
N ASP A 42 -2.10 33.68 -85.65
CA ASP A 42 -2.98 32.85 -84.83
C ASP A 42 -2.28 32.28 -83.58
N ASN A 43 -0.96 32.08 -83.64
CA ASN A 43 -0.18 31.46 -82.57
C ASN A 43 0.36 32.45 -81.53
N VAL A 44 0.32 33.77 -81.78
CA VAL A 44 0.84 34.80 -80.87
C VAL A 44 0.26 34.66 -79.46
N ARG A 45 -1.07 34.49 -79.35
CA ARG A 45 -1.80 34.51 -78.07
C ARG A 45 -1.60 33.25 -77.23
N GLN A 46 -1.23 32.13 -77.86
CA GLN A 46 -1.03 30.85 -77.17
C GLN A 46 0.43 30.64 -76.76
N ILE A 47 1.38 31.20 -77.51
CA ILE A 47 2.81 30.94 -77.32
C ILE A 47 3.48 32.04 -76.51
N VAL A 48 2.97 33.27 -76.52
CA VAL A 48 3.61 34.41 -75.87
C VAL A 48 2.94 34.73 -74.53
N LEU A 49 3.73 34.70 -73.45
CA LEU A 49 3.34 35.17 -72.13
C LEU A 49 3.93 36.55 -71.86
N ILE A 50 3.19 37.36 -71.11
CA ILE A 50 3.54 38.74 -70.78
C ILE A 50 3.74 38.84 -69.26
N SER A 51 4.88 39.37 -68.83
CA SER A 51 5.15 39.72 -67.43
C SER A 51 5.53 41.19 -67.32
N SER A 52 4.91 41.91 -66.38
CA SER A 52 5.22 43.31 -66.10
C SER A 52 6.27 43.42 -65.01
N LEU A 53 7.38 44.11 -65.29
CA LEU A 53 8.38 44.49 -64.30
C LEU A 53 8.20 45.96 -63.90
N LYS A 54 8.11 46.21 -62.59
CA LYS A 54 8.10 47.57 -62.01
C LYS A 54 9.27 47.73 -61.04
N ASP A 55 10.03 48.80 -61.21
CA ASP A 55 11.17 49.26 -60.38
C ASP A 55 12.40 48.33 -60.35
N SER A 56 12.28 47.11 -59.83
CA SER A 56 13.40 46.16 -59.70
C SER A 56 12.98 44.72 -60.00
N PRO A 57 13.90 43.88 -60.52
CA PRO A 57 13.59 42.47 -60.77
C PRO A 57 13.29 41.69 -59.49
N ILE A 58 13.83 42.11 -58.34
CA ILE A 58 13.65 41.43 -57.04
C ILE A 58 12.27 41.76 -56.45
N SER A 59 11.87 43.03 -56.44
CA SER A 59 10.51 43.44 -56.02
C SER A 59 9.44 42.81 -56.89
N SER A 60 9.61 42.87 -58.22
CA SER A 60 8.63 42.32 -59.14
C SER A 60 8.50 40.80 -59.02
N LEU A 61 9.61 40.09 -58.78
CA LEU A 61 9.59 38.65 -58.59
C LEU A 61 9.00 38.27 -57.23
N TYR A 62 9.28 39.03 -56.16
CA TYR A 62 8.63 38.87 -54.86
C TYR A 62 7.11 39.06 -54.94
N TYR A 63 6.63 40.17 -55.52
CA TYR A 63 5.18 40.42 -55.62
C TYR A 63 4.48 39.44 -56.57
N SER A 64 5.11 39.04 -57.67
CA SER A 64 4.54 38.02 -58.57
C SER A 64 4.44 36.66 -57.88
N LEU A 65 5.47 36.28 -57.12
CA LEU A 65 5.48 35.02 -56.38
C LEU A 65 4.48 35.05 -55.22
N HIS A 66 4.44 36.12 -54.43
CA HIS A 66 3.54 36.26 -53.29
C HIS A 66 2.06 36.42 -53.69
N GLN A 67 1.74 37.21 -54.72
CA GLN A 67 0.34 37.54 -55.05
C GLN A 67 -0.29 36.59 -56.07
N ILE A 68 0.49 36.04 -56.99
CA ILE A 68 -0.04 35.24 -58.10
C ILE A 68 0.28 33.76 -57.89
N PHE A 69 1.57 33.42 -57.72
CA PHE A 69 1.99 32.01 -57.74
C PHE A 69 1.77 31.28 -56.42
N SER A 70 2.02 31.92 -55.27
CA SER A 70 1.83 31.32 -53.94
C SER A 70 0.34 30.98 -53.70
N PRO A 71 -0.63 31.87 -53.95
CA PRO A 71 -2.05 31.53 -53.82
C PRO A 71 -2.52 30.51 -54.86
N ALA A 72 -2.02 30.57 -56.11
CA ALA A 72 -2.44 29.64 -57.16
C ALA A 72 -1.91 28.21 -56.93
N LEU A 73 -0.70 28.07 -56.40
CA LEU A 73 -0.10 26.77 -56.07
C LEU A 73 -0.67 26.18 -54.78
N LEU A 74 -1.21 27.01 -53.88
CA LEU A 74 -1.76 26.58 -52.59
C LEU A 74 -3.29 26.42 -52.59
N LYS A 75 -4.02 26.94 -53.60
CA LYS A 75 -5.49 26.84 -53.73
C LYS A 75 -5.98 25.81 -54.76
N GLY A 76 -5.10 25.18 -55.53
CA GLY A 76 -5.50 24.34 -56.66
C GLY A 76 -6.05 22.97 -56.23
N ASP A 77 -7.37 22.85 -56.11
CA ASP A 77 -8.11 21.64 -55.69
C ASP A 77 -7.75 20.34 -56.47
N ASP A 78 -7.22 20.43 -57.69
CA ASP A 78 -6.89 19.26 -58.54
C ASP A 78 -5.40 18.86 -58.53
N LEU A 79 -4.51 19.69 -57.96
CA LEU A 79 -3.04 19.53 -58.05
C LEU A 79 -2.38 18.91 -56.79
N ASP A 80 -3.15 18.69 -55.73
CA ASP A 80 -2.65 18.19 -54.44
C ASP A 80 -2.13 16.75 -54.46
N ARG A 81 -2.38 16.00 -55.54
CA ARG A 81 -1.79 14.65 -55.73
C ARG A 81 -0.41 14.64 -56.35
N THR A 82 0.08 15.77 -56.90
CA THR A 82 1.33 15.78 -57.70
C THR A 82 2.37 16.81 -57.27
N ILE A 83 2.05 17.76 -56.38
CA ILE A 83 3.03 18.75 -55.91
C ILE A 83 3.69 18.26 -54.61
N ASP A 84 4.99 17.98 -54.68
CA ASP A 84 5.80 17.61 -53.53
C ASP A 84 5.78 18.70 -52.44
N PRO A 85 5.64 18.35 -51.15
CA PRO A 85 5.74 19.31 -50.03
C PRO A 85 7.10 20.02 -49.96
N LYS A 86 8.14 19.42 -50.57
CA LYS A 86 9.44 20.06 -50.77
C LYS A 86 9.33 21.31 -51.64
N LEU A 87 8.50 21.30 -52.68
CA LEU A 87 8.34 22.44 -53.59
C LEU A 87 7.64 23.61 -52.89
N GLN A 88 6.66 23.34 -52.03
CA GLN A 88 6.07 24.35 -51.15
C GLN A 88 7.10 24.97 -50.19
N SER A 89 7.95 24.15 -49.57
CA SER A 89 9.03 24.65 -48.70
C SER A 89 10.05 25.51 -49.46
N LEU A 90 10.38 25.14 -50.71
CA LEU A 90 11.33 25.88 -51.54
C LEU A 90 10.77 27.21 -52.03
N VAL A 91 9.48 27.26 -52.38
CA VAL A 91 8.79 28.51 -52.75
C VAL A 91 8.77 29.47 -51.57
N LEU A 92 8.49 28.99 -50.35
CA LEU A 92 8.54 29.79 -49.13
C LEU A 92 9.98 30.24 -48.79
N GLN A 93 10.97 29.37 -48.92
CA GLN A 93 12.38 29.75 -48.70
C GLN A 93 12.87 30.79 -49.71
N LEU A 94 12.45 30.68 -50.97
CA LEU A 94 12.79 31.62 -52.03
C LEU A 94 12.09 32.97 -51.81
N GLU A 95 10.82 32.96 -51.42
CA GLU A 95 10.09 34.14 -50.99
C GLU A 95 10.79 34.86 -49.82
N HIS A 96 11.24 34.10 -48.81
CA HIS A 96 12.01 34.63 -47.69
C HIS A 96 13.36 35.24 -48.11
N GLY A 97 14.11 34.58 -49.00
CA GLY A 97 15.40 35.08 -49.49
C GLY A 97 15.28 36.32 -50.40
N LEU A 98 14.18 36.45 -51.14
CA LEU A 98 13.89 37.64 -51.93
C LEU A 98 13.43 38.81 -51.07
N LYS A 99 12.75 38.52 -49.96
CA LYS A 99 12.30 39.53 -49.00
C LYS A 99 13.46 40.11 -48.18
N SER A 100 14.42 39.27 -47.75
CA SER A 100 15.62 39.74 -47.04
C SER A 100 16.54 40.62 -47.89
N THR A 101 16.57 40.41 -49.21
CA THR A 101 17.35 41.24 -50.14
C THR A 101 16.63 42.53 -50.54
N LEU A 102 15.30 42.60 -50.42
CA LEU A 102 14.54 43.85 -50.54
C LEU A 102 14.79 44.79 -49.36
N LEU A 103 14.84 44.25 -48.14
CA LEU A 103 15.24 44.93 -46.90
C LEU A 103 16.60 45.64 -46.99
N GLU A 104 17.53 45.11 -47.78
CA GLU A 104 18.85 45.74 -47.97
C GLU A 104 18.79 47.00 -48.85
N LYS A 105 17.75 47.16 -49.67
CA LYS A 105 17.62 48.28 -50.63
C LYS A 105 16.61 49.36 -50.21
N SER A 106 15.72 49.10 -49.25
CA SER A 106 14.69 50.06 -48.81
C SER A 106 15.20 51.18 -47.87
N LEU A 107 16.48 51.15 -47.49
CA LEU A 107 17.09 52.08 -46.53
C LEU A 107 17.56 53.44 -47.12
N ASP A 108 17.44 53.66 -48.43
CA ASP A 108 17.84 54.92 -49.09
C ASP A 108 16.71 55.98 -49.17
N SER A 109 15.50 55.69 -48.70
CA SER A 109 14.36 56.63 -48.75
C SER A 109 13.79 56.96 -47.37
N ASP A 110 13.78 58.26 -47.02
CA ASP A 110 13.25 58.87 -45.79
C ASP A 110 11.70 58.74 -45.64
N LEU A 111 11.18 57.52 -45.44
CA LEU A 111 9.80 57.30 -45.00
C LEU A 111 9.72 56.25 -43.88
N PRO A 112 8.98 56.52 -42.78
CA PRO A 112 8.82 55.60 -41.66
C PRO A 112 7.75 54.55 -41.98
N THR A 113 8.09 53.54 -42.78
CA THR A 113 7.27 52.34 -43.03
C THR A 113 8.20 51.30 -43.65
N SER A 114 8.40 50.11 -43.08
CA SER A 114 7.33 49.12 -42.96
C SER A 114 7.66 48.05 -41.91
N LEU A 115 6.87 47.95 -40.85
CA LEU A 115 6.84 46.80 -39.91
C LEU A 115 6.67 45.45 -40.65
N ILE A 116 6.16 45.49 -41.88
CA ILE A 116 5.96 44.34 -42.78
C ILE A 116 7.30 43.66 -43.18
N GLU A 117 8.43 44.35 -43.08
CA GLU A 117 9.72 43.84 -43.54
C GLU A 117 10.47 43.01 -42.48
N VAL A 118 10.32 43.29 -41.18
CA VAL A 118 11.01 42.55 -40.10
C VAL A 118 10.26 41.26 -39.79
N LEU A 119 10.89 40.08 -39.91
CA LEU A 119 10.21 38.78 -39.74
C LEU A 119 10.87 37.85 -38.72
N THR A 120 12.05 38.20 -38.23
CA THR A 120 12.77 37.44 -37.21
C THR A 120 13.42 38.36 -36.19
N LEU A 121 13.67 37.83 -34.97
CA LEU A 121 14.48 38.51 -33.95
C LEU A 121 15.87 38.93 -34.46
N GLU A 122 16.44 38.16 -35.37
CA GLU A 122 17.75 38.47 -35.96
C GLU A 122 17.65 39.69 -36.86
N ASP A 123 16.57 39.82 -37.64
CA ASP A 123 16.32 41.01 -38.48
C ASP A 123 16.13 42.27 -37.64
N GLU A 124 15.52 42.14 -36.47
CA GLU A 124 15.35 43.24 -35.52
C GLU A 124 16.67 43.69 -34.90
N TYR A 125 17.52 42.75 -34.50
CA TYR A 125 18.88 43.03 -34.08
C TYR A 125 19.72 43.67 -35.20
N PHE A 126 19.64 43.16 -36.43
CA PHE A 126 20.34 43.73 -37.58
C PHE A 126 19.85 45.14 -37.93
N TYR A 127 18.55 45.41 -37.78
CA TYR A 127 18.00 46.74 -37.97
C TYR A 127 18.62 47.75 -36.98
N TRP A 128 18.65 47.42 -35.68
CA TRP A 128 19.20 48.32 -34.67
C TRP A 128 20.72 48.48 -34.80
N LYS A 129 21.44 47.39 -35.14
CA LYS A 129 22.87 47.42 -35.44
C LYS A 129 23.20 48.27 -36.67
N LYS A 130 22.35 48.23 -37.71
CA LYS A 130 22.51 49.08 -38.90
C LYS A 130 22.16 50.53 -38.62
N LEU A 131 21.14 50.81 -37.80
CA LEU A 131 20.84 52.18 -37.34
C LEU A 131 21.99 52.79 -36.53
N ALA A 132 22.67 52.00 -35.69
CA ALA A 132 23.87 52.43 -34.98
C ALA A 132 24.99 52.87 -35.94
N GLN A 133 25.09 52.25 -37.12
CA GLN A 133 26.15 52.50 -38.10
C GLN A 133 25.81 53.61 -39.12
N VAL A 134 24.56 53.70 -39.57
CA VAL A 134 24.13 54.55 -40.71
C VAL A 134 23.35 55.78 -40.27
N GLY A 135 22.86 55.86 -39.03
CA GLY A 135 21.99 56.94 -38.55
C GLY A 135 22.56 58.34 -38.82
N THR A 136 21.73 59.29 -39.24
CA THR A 136 22.18 60.65 -39.57
C THR A 136 22.35 61.53 -38.33
N LYS A 137 21.61 61.25 -37.24
CA LYS A 137 21.68 61.98 -35.96
C LYS A 137 22.37 61.17 -34.86
N LYS A 138 23.19 61.84 -34.02
CA LYS A 138 23.91 61.22 -32.88
C LYS A 138 22.97 60.47 -31.92
N LYS A 139 21.80 61.05 -31.59
CA LYS A 139 20.79 60.42 -30.74
C LYS A 139 20.19 59.12 -31.33
N GLU A 140 20.11 59.01 -32.65
CA GLU A 140 19.59 57.80 -33.33
C GLU A 140 20.65 56.69 -33.37
N ARG A 141 21.94 57.07 -33.45
CA ARG A 141 23.06 56.12 -33.31
C ARG A 141 23.18 55.58 -31.90
N ASP A 142 23.14 56.46 -30.90
CA ASP A 142 23.21 56.08 -29.48
C ASP A 142 22.00 55.20 -29.11
N ARG A 143 20.80 55.53 -29.58
CA ARG A 143 19.59 54.68 -29.42
C ARG A 143 19.73 53.32 -30.12
N GLY A 144 20.30 53.28 -31.32
CA GLY A 144 20.55 52.04 -32.06
C GLY A 144 21.57 51.14 -31.38
N GLU A 145 22.63 51.71 -30.80
CA GLU A 145 23.68 50.98 -30.06
C GLU A 145 23.15 50.40 -28.75
N VAL A 146 22.39 51.18 -27.98
CA VAL A 146 21.73 50.72 -26.75
C VAL A 146 20.81 49.54 -27.06
N PHE A 147 19.88 49.67 -27.99
CA PHE A 147 18.97 48.56 -28.32
C PHE A 147 19.69 47.36 -28.93
N ALA A 148 20.68 47.55 -29.80
CA ALA A 148 21.46 46.43 -30.35
C ALA A 148 22.16 45.61 -29.25
N ASN A 149 22.77 46.28 -28.26
CA ASN A 149 23.41 45.60 -27.13
C ASN A 149 22.39 44.85 -26.25
N PHE A 150 21.19 45.40 -26.06
CA PHE A 150 20.12 44.70 -25.35
C PHE A 150 19.59 43.47 -26.12
N PHE A 151 19.46 43.54 -27.46
CA PHE A 151 18.98 42.41 -28.27
C PHE A 151 20.02 41.30 -28.48
N GLU A 152 21.31 41.53 -28.26
CA GLU A 152 22.38 40.54 -28.48
C GLU A 152 22.22 39.27 -27.61
N PRO A 153 22.04 39.36 -26.27
CA PRO A 153 21.72 38.21 -25.42
C PRO A 153 20.50 37.44 -25.93
N MET A 154 19.46 38.13 -26.37
CA MET A 154 18.21 37.52 -26.84
C MET A 154 18.39 36.75 -28.15
N VAL A 155 19.21 37.24 -29.08
CA VAL A 155 19.57 36.52 -30.31
C VAL A 155 20.41 35.28 -30.00
N THR A 156 21.35 35.36 -29.05
CA THR A 156 22.11 34.17 -28.61
C THR A 156 21.22 33.13 -27.92
N LEU A 157 20.24 33.57 -27.13
CA LEU A 157 19.23 32.70 -26.52
C LEU A 157 18.36 32.03 -27.60
N SER A 158 17.89 32.78 -28.60
CA SER A 158 17.12 32.18 -29.71
C SER A 158 17.93 31.16 -30.52
N ARG A 159 19.24 31.34 -30.66
CA ARG A 159 20.12 30.38 -31.36
C ARG A 159 20.32 29.11 -30.53
N SER A 160 20.60 29.25 -29.25
CA SER A 160 20.74 28.09 -28.34
C SER A 160 19.43 27.34 -28.13
N SER A 161 18.29 28.04 -28.17
CA SER A 161 16.96 27.43 -28.02
C SER A 161 16.60 26.45 -29.14
N LYS A 162 17.21 26.57 -30.34
CA LYS A 162 17.04 25.59 -31.44
C LYS A 162 17.60 24.20 -31.11
N THR A 163 18.46 24.09 -30.11
CA THR A 163 19.12 22.83 -29.70
C THR A 163 18.60 22.25 -28.40
N LYS A 164 17.73 22.99 -27.69
CA LYS A 164 17.21 22.59 -26.38
C LYS A 164 15.96 21.71 -26.51
N PRO A 165 15.76 20.75 -25.60
CA PRO A 165 14.52 19.98 -25.54
C PRO A 165 13.32 20.88 -25.14
N LEU A 166 12.10 20.44 -25.46
CA LEU A 166 10.84 21.15 -25.16
C LEU A 166 10.66 21.52 -23.67
N GLN A 167 11.24 20.75 -22.75
CA GLN A 167 11.12 20.99 -21.30
C GLN A 167 11.88 22.26 -20.87
N ASP A 168 13.01 22.55 -21.51
CA ASP A 168 13.87 23.71 -21.17
C ASP A 168 13.38 25.01 -21.84
N LEU A 169 12.31 24.94 -22.64
CA LEU A 169 11.70 26.13 -23.25
C LEU A 169 10.92 26.97 -22.23
N ASP A 170 10.57 26.42 -21.07
CA ASP A 170 9.93 27.19 -19.99
C ASP A 170 10.89 28.24 -19.41
N ASP A 171 12.14 27.86 -19.18
CA ASP A 171 13.20 28.79 -18.75
C ASP A 171 13.45 29.89 -19.81
N VAL A 172 13.31 29.53 -21.09
CA VAL A 172 13.40 30.49 -22.20
C VAL A 172 12.23 31.46 -22.14
N LEU A 173 11.01 31.00 -21.86
CA LEU A 173 9.84 31.88 -21.68
C LEU A 173 10.02 32.88 -20.53
N GLU A 174 10.53 32.44 -19.38
CA GLU A 174 10.82 33.32 -18.25
C GLU A 174 11.90 34.36 -18.61
N THR A 175 12.93 33.94 -19.32
CA THR A 175 13.97 34.85 -19.82
C THR A 175 13.41 35.85 -20.83
N MET A 176 12.50 35.43 -21.72
CA MET A 176 11.80 36.32 -22.65
C MET A 176 10.87 37.31 -21.93
N TYR A 177 10.21 36.87 -20.86
CA TYR A 177 9.37 37.73 -20.02
C TYR A 177 10.21 38.85 -19.38
N ASN A 178 11.31 38.49 -18.72
CA ASN A 178 12.21 39.46 -18.09
C ASN A 178 12.80 40.42 -19.15
N PHE A 179 13.22 39.88 -20.30
CA PHE A 179 13.74 40.70 -21.40
C PHE A 179 12.72 41.72 -21.93
N LEU A 180 11.46 41.32 -22.12
CA LEU A 180 10.40 42.23 -22.57
C LEU A 180 10.10 43.31 -21.52
N ASP A 181 10.06 42.94 -20.24
CA ASP A 181 9.80 43.87 -19.15
C ASP A 181 10.95 44.88 -18.96
N ASP A 182 12.19 44.41 -19.03
CA ASP A 182 13.40 45.24 -18.97
C ASP A 182 13.47 46.20 -20.17
N LEU A 183 13.20 45.70 -21.39
CA LEU A 183 13.20 46.52 -22.62
C LEU A 183 12.13 47.63 -22.57
N TRP A 184 10.97 47.36 -21.94
CA TRP A 184 9.91 48.35 -21.80
C TRP A 184 10.18 49.39 -20.70
N LYS A 185 10.92 49.02 -19.64
CA LYS A 185 11.27 49.88 -18.49
C LYS A 185 12.57 50.66 -18.65
N MET A 186 13.19 50.64 -19.82
CA MET A 186 14.43 51.36 -20.10
C MET A 186 14.27 52.87 -19.88
N GLU A 187 15.07 53.45 -18.97
CA GLU A 187 14.99 54.86 -18.58
C GLU A 187 15.52 55.84 -19.64
N ASP A 188 16.44 55.39 -20.50
CA ASP A 188 17.18 56.27 -21.42
C ASP A 188 16.44 56.56 -22.75
N TYR A 189 15.69 55.59 -23.29
CA TYR A 189 14.99 55.72 -24.58
C TYR A 189 13.71 54.86 -24.63
N GLU A 190 12.58 55.48 -24.96
CA GLU A 190 11.30 54.79 -25.13
C GLU A 190 11.30 53.88 -26.37
N TYR A 191 10.82 52.65 -26.21
CA TYR A 191 10.67 51.69 -27.31
C TYR A 191 9.24 51.77 -27.89
N PRO A 192 9.04 51.95 -29.22
CA PRO A 192 7.71 52.19 -29.78
C PRO A 192 6.71 51.04 -29.52
N GLN A 193 5.48 51.39 -29.15
CA GLN A 193 4.41 50.43 -28.82
C GLN A 193 4.10 49.46 -29.98
N ASP A 194 3.94 49.97 -31.22
CA ASP A 194 3.63 49.14 -32.41
C ASP A 194 4.74 48.11 -32.70
N ARG A 195 5.98 48.48 -32.40
CA ARG A 195 7.14 47.60 -32.57
C ARG A 195 7.21 46.56 -31.45
N MET A 196 6.72 46.89 -30.24
CA MET A 196 6.66 45.96 -29.10
C MET A 196 5.58 44.91 -29.31
N SER A 197 4.40 45.29 -29.83
CA SER A 197 3.40 44.31 -30.26
C SER A 197 3.94 43.38 -31.35
N HIS A 198 4.69 43.94 -32.30
CA HIS A 198 5.33 43.15 -33.34
C HIS A 198 6.43 42.23 -32.80
N LEU A 199 7.27 42.69 -31.86
CA LEU A 199 8.29 41.88 -31.19
C LEU A 199 7.66 40.71 -30.43
N MET A 200 6.57 40.94 -29.68
CA MET A 200 5.83 39.84 -29.04
C MET A 200 5.33 38.80 -30.04
N GLU A 201 4.88 39.26 -31.22
CA GLU A 201 4.46 38.38 -32.30
C GLU A 201 5.61 37.60 -32.92
N LEU A 202 6.77 38.23 -33.13
CA LEU A 202 7.97 37.57 -33.60
C LEU A 202 8.47 36.51 -32.61
N LEU A 203 8.45 36.81 -31.31
CA LEU A 203 8.80 35.86 -30.24
C LEU A 203 7.84 34.69 -30.19
N GLY A 204 6.53 34.95 -30.28
CA GLY A 204 5.51 33.92 -30.37
C GLY A 204 5.68 33.02 -31.61
N ASN A 205 5.93 33.63 -32.76
CA ASN A 205 6.16 32.91 -34.02
C ASN A 205 7.44 32.06 -33.99
N ASN A 206 8.50 32.56 -33.34
CA ASN A 206 9.73 31.81 -33.13
C ASN A 206 9.49 30.60 -32.21
N LEU A 207 8.76 30.79 -31.12
CA LEU A 207 8.35 29.71 -30.22
C LEU A 207 7.54 28.64 -30.97
N VAL A 208 6.59 29.03 -31.82
CA VAL A 208 5.83 28.08 -32.65
C VAL A 208 6.75 27.33 -33.62
N ARG A 209 7.72 28.01 -34.25
CA ARG A 209 8.70 27.34 -35.14
C ARG A 209 9.56 26.31 -34.40
N LEU A 210 10.01 26.64 -33.18
CA LEU A 210 10.77 25.70 -32.34
C LEU A 210 9.93 24.48 -31.99
N ILE A 211 8.67 24.69 -31.61
CA ILE A 211 7.70 23.61 -31.35
C ILE A 211 7.49 22.76 -32.61
N GLN A 212 7.27 23.37 -33.77
CA GLN A 212 7.07 22.67 -35.03
C GLN A 212 8.30 21.82 -35.42
N GLN A 213 9.53 22.31 -35.20
CA GLN A 213 10.76 21.58 -35.47
C GLN A 213 10.89 20.33 -34.59
N GLU A 214 10.57 20.42 -33.31
CA GLU A 214 10.60 19.28 -32.39
C GLU A 214 9.47 18.27 -32.69
N LEU A 215 8.27 18.76 -33.01
CA LEU A 215 7.13 17.89 -33.34
C LEU A 215 7.30 17.19 -34.70
N ASN A 216 7.96 17.81 -35.68
CA ASN A 216 8.26 17.20 -36.99
C ASN A 216 9.22 16.00 -36.90
N LYS A 217 10.00 15.87 -35.82
CA LYS A 217 10.87 14.69 -35.61
C LYS A 217 10.08 13.42 -35.31
N MET A 218 8.79 13.54 -35.02
CA MET A 218 7.90 12.42 -34.65
C MET A 218 6.75 12.28 -35.64
N ASN A 219 6.27 11.06 -35.80
CA ASN A 219 5.05 10.78 -36.55
C ASN A 219 3.84 10.94 -35.63
N LEU A 220 3.16 12.06 -35.78
CA LEU A 220 1.99 12.42 -34.98
C LEU A 220 0.86 11.39 -34.97
N TRP A 221 0.81 10.43 -35.90
CA TRP A 221 -0.29 9.44 -36.03
C TRP A 221 0.12 7.98 -35.78
N GLN A 222 1.40 7.62 -35.93
CA GLN A 222 1.87 6.23 -35.84
C GLN A 222 2.63 5.94 -34.54
N ASP A 223 3.33 6.93 -34.00
CA ASP A 223 4.17 6.76 -32.81
C ASP A 223 3.32 6.55 -31.55
N GLU A 224 3.97 6.07 -30.48
CA GLU A 224 3.32 5.72 -29.22
C GLU A 224 2.52 6.90 -28.66
N PHE A 225 1.27 6.63 -28.28
CA PHE A 225 0.37 7.66 -27.78
C PHE A 225 0.95 8.47 -26.61
N ASN A 226 1.61 7.82 -25.65
CA ASN A 226 2.04 8.50 -24.43
C ASN A 226 3.09 9.57 -24.74
N GLU A 227 4.10 9.23 -25.54
CA GLU A 227 5.18 10.15 -25.93
C GLU A 227 4.66 11.32 -26.78
N VAL A 228 3.76 11.05 -27.74
CA VAL A 228 3.20 12.08 -28.62
C VAL A 228 2.30 13.03 -27.84
N VAL A 229 1.39 12.51 -27.01
CA VAL A 229 0.44 13.35 -26.26
C VAL A 229 1.13 14.16 -25.16
N GLU A 230 2.15 13.62 -24.50
CA GLU A 230 2.93 14.36 -23.51
C GLU A 230 3.60 15.57 -24.16
N LYS A 231 4.31 15.37 -25.28
CA LYS A 231 4.97 16.46 -26.01
C LYS A 231 3.99 17.47 -26.57
N LEU A 232 2.85 17.04 -27.13
CA LEU A 232 1.80 17.96 -27.60
C LEU A 232 1.17 18.78 -26.47
N LYS A 233 0.96 18.19 -25.28
CA LYS A 233 0.45 18.91 -24.10
C LYS A 233 1.47 19.91 -23.57
N LEU A 234 2.75 19.53 -23.51
CA LEU A 234 3.83 20.46 -23.16
C LEU A 234 3.89 21.63 -24.15
N SER A 235 3.82 21.36 -25.46
CA SER A 235 3.76 22.40 -26.50
C SER A 235 2.55 23.32 -26.36
N THR A 236 1.37 22.75 -26.07
CA THR A 236 0.13 23.53 -25.83
C THR A 236 0.29 24.44 -24.61
N GLY A 237 0.83 23.90 -23.51
CA GLY A 237 1.07 24.66 -22.28
C GLY A 237 2.09 25.79 -22.46
N LEU A 238 3.15 25.59 -23.24
CA LEU A 238 4.12 26.65 -23.55
C LEU A 238 3.47 27.80 -24.33
N CYS A 239 2.63 27.49 -25.33
CA CYS A 239 1.89 28.51 -26.07
C CYS A 239 0.89 29.26 -25.18
N GLU A 240 0.16 28.56 -24.30
CA GLU A 240 -0.79 29.18 -23.36
C GLU A 240 -0.08 30.07 -22.34
N LYS A 241 1.05 29.61 -21.77
CA LYS A 241 1.88 30.41 -20.88
C LYS A 241 2.36 31.69 -21.57
N TRP A 242 2.79 31.62 -22.83
CA TRP A 242 3.22 32.80 -23.59
C TRP A 242 2.07 33.79 -23.81
N LEU A 243 0.88 33.30 -24.16
CA LEU A 243 -0.31 34.14 -24.28
C LEU A 243 -0.66 34.80 -22.94
N GLU A 244 -0.56 34.05 -21.84
CA GLU A 244 -0.82 34.55 -20.49
C GLU A 244 0.23 35.60 -20.07
N THR A 245 1.51 35.39 -20.32
CA THR A 245 2.57 36.36 -19.99
C THR A 245 2.42 37.66 -20.77
N CYS A 246 2.16 37.59 -22.08
CA CYS A 246 1.87 38.77 -22.91
C CYS A 246 0.62 39.51 -22.42
N SER A 247 -0.43 38.79 -22.02
CA SER A 247 -1.63 39.41 -21.44
C SER A 247 -1.35 40.07 -20.08
N LYS A 248 -0.53 39.45 -19.22
CA LYS A 248 -0.16 39.98 -17.91
C LYS A 248 0.65 41.26 -18.02
N LEU A 249 1.67 41.26 -18.89
CA LEU A 249 2.51 42.44 -19.15
C LEU A 249 1.69 43.63 -19.65
N THR A 250 0.84 43.39 -20.64
CA THR A 250 0.01 44.45 -21.26
C THR A 250 -1.18 44.90 -20.41
N THR A 251 -1.70 44.05 -19.50
CA THR A 251 -2.90 44.36 -18.70
C THR A 251 -2.58 44.86 -17.29
N TYR A 252 -1.57 44.31 -16.62
CA TYR A 252 -1.30 44.60 -15.20
C TYR A 252 -0.03 45.42 -14.97
N PHE A 253 1.05 45.16 -15.72
CA PHE A 253 2.36 45.75 -15.42
C PHE A 253 2.60 47.07 -16.15
N TRP A 254 2.46 47.09 -17.47
CA TRP A 254 2.77 48.27 -18.29
C TRP A 254 1.76 49.43 -18.23
N PRO A 255 0.45 49.20 -17.97
CA PRO A 255 -0.48 50.30 -17.74
C PRO A 255 -0.21 51.09 -16.44
N ASN A 256 0.43 50.44 -15.46
CA ASN A 256 0.71 51.02 -14.14
C ASN A 256 2.12 51.65 -14.05
N TYR A 257 2.90 51.64 -15.15
CA TYR A 257 4.24 52.20 -15.18
C TYR A 257 4.20 53.68 -15.61
N PRO A 258 4.64 54.63 -14.74
CA PRO A 258 4.46 56.06 -14.97
C PRO A 258 5.37 56.65 -16.07
N GLY A 259 6.44 55.95 -16.48
CA GLY A 259 7.40 56.43 -17.47
C GLY A 259 6.99 56.18 -18.93
N HIS A 260 6.28 55.08 -19.21
CA HIS A 260 5.88 54.69 -20.57
C HIS A 260 4.63 53.79 -20.49
N MET A 261 3.45 54.41 -20.62
CA MET A 261 2.16 53.76 -20.41
C MET A 261 1.70 53.00 -21.66
N TRP A 262 1.29 51.75 -21.49
CA TRP A 262 0.63 50.99 -22.57
C TRP A 262 -0.79 51.54 -22.80
N SER A 263 -1.05 52.20 -23.93
CA SER A 263 -2.39 52.65 -24.29
C SER A 263 -2.94 51.78 -25.43
N GLY A 264 -3.81 50.82 -25.12
CA GLY A 264 -4.43 49.99 -26.15
C GLY A 264 -4.89 48.63 -25.64
N PRO A 265 -5.62 47.87 -26.48
CA PRO A 265 -5.99 46.49 -26.18
C PRO A 265 -4.73 45.62 -25.98
N PRO A 266 -4.86 44.44 -25.32
CA PRO A 266 -3.74 43.52 -25.13
C PRO A 266 -3.14 43.12 -26.48
N ALA A 267 -1.85 42.75 -26.51
CA ALA A 267 -1.21 42.29 -27.74
C ALA A 267 -1.91 41.01 -28.26
N HIS A 268 -2.48 41.06 -29.47
CA HIS A 268 -3.24 39.94 -30.05
C HIS A 268 -2.32 39.06 -30.89
N LEU A 269 -1.92 37.92 -30.33
CA LEU A 269 -1.07 36.93 -30.99
C LEU A 269 -1.92 35.88 -31.73
N GLN A 270 -2.62 36.29 -32.79
CA GLN A 270 -3.61 35.46 -33.49
C GLN A 270 -3.03 34.13 -33.98
N TYR A 271 -1.84 34.16 -34.59
CA TYR A 271 -1.20 32.94 -35.10
C TYR A 271 -0.88 31.92 -33.99
N VAL A 272 -0.40 32.37 -32.82
CA VAL A 272 -0.09 31.49 -31.69
C VAL A 272 -1.36 30.91 -31.08
N GLN A 273 -2.43 31.72 -30.96
CA GLN A 273 -3.74 31.27 -30.50
C GLN A 273 -4.31 30.18 -31.41
N ASP A 274 -4.34 30.42 -32.72
CA ASP A 274 -4.87 29.47 -33.69
C ASP A 274 -4.05 28.19 -33.77
N PHE A 275 -2.71 28.30 -33.71
CA PHE A 275 -1.83 27.14 -33.63
C PHE A 275 -2.07 26.32 -32.35
N THR A 276 -2.31 26.98 -31.22
CA THR A 276 -2.67 26.32 -29.95
C THR A 276 -3.99 25.57 -30.09
N VAL A 277 -4.99 26.15 -30.75
CA VAL A 277 -6.27 25.47 -31.05
C VAL A 277 -6.02 24.24 -31.93
N ARG A 278 -5.18 24.34 -32.97
CA ARG A 278 -4.83 23.19 -33.81
C ARG A 278 -4.12 22.08 -33.03
N LEU A 279 -3.17 22.40 -32.16
CA LEU A 279 -2.51 21.42 -31.28
C LEU A 279 -3.52 20.72 -30.37
N LYS A 280 -4.44 21.47 -29.75
CA LYS A 280 -5.54 20.90 -28.94
C LYS A 280 -6.40 19.94 -29.75
N GLN A 281 -6.77 20.30 -30.98
CA GLN A 281 -7.54 19.41 -31.86
C GLN A 281 -6.80 18.11 -32.16
N ILE A 282 -5.48 18.15 -32.42
CA ILE A 282 -4.68 16.94 -32.65
C ILE A 282 -4.67 16.05 -31.40
N VAL A 283 -4.48 16.64 -30.22
CA VAL A 283 -4.56 15.91 -28.95
C VAL A 283 -5.93 15.27 -28.77
N GLN A 284 -7.02 16.00 -29.03
CA GLN A 284 -8.39 15.49 -28.94
C GLN A 284 -8.63 14.31 -29.86
N VAL A 285 -8.24 14.39 -31.14
CA VAL A 285 -8.37 13.30 -32.11
C VAL A 285 -7.65 12.04 -31.64
N ARG A 286 -6.40 12.18 -31.14
CA ARG A 286 -5.63 11.05 -30.59
C ARG A 286 -6.27 10.48 -29.32
N VAL A 287 -6.70 11.33 -28.38
CA VAL A 287 -7.32 10.91 -27.11
C VAL A 287 -8.61 10.14 -27.37
N VAL A 288 -9.48 10.66 -28.23
CA VAL A 288 -10.75 10.03 -28.61
C VAL A 288 -10.50 8.67 -29.26
N HIS A 289 -9.58 8.59 -30.22
CA HIS A 289 -9.21 7.32 -30.85
C HIS A 289 -8.73 6.28 -29.83
N ARG A 290 -7.85 6.66 -28.89
CA ARG A 290 -7.35 5.75 -27.85
C ARG A 290 -8.46 5.30 -26.89
N GLN A 291 -9.32 6.22 -26.47
CA GLN A 291 -10.40 5.93 -25.54
C GLN A 291 -11.45 5.00 -26.16
N ILE A 292 -11.86 5.26 -27.40
CA ILE A 292 -12.75 4.39 -28.17
C ILE A 292 -12.11 3.00 -28.35
N SER A 293 -10.85 2.95 -28.79
CA SER A 293 -10.14 1.68 -28.98
C SER A 293 -10.05 0.87 -27.69
N ARG A 294 -9.82 1.50 -26.53
CA ARG A 294 -9.77 0.80 -25.24
C ARG A 294 -11.13 0.27 -24.76
N LEU A 295 -12.23 0.91 -25.14
CA LEU A 295 -13.59 0.54 -24.73
C LEU A 295 -14.24 -0.48 -25.69
N LEU A 296 -13.75 -0.60 -26.91
CA LEU A 296 -14.17 -1.60 -27.89
C LEU A 296 -13.42 -2.93 -27.72
N SER A 297 -14.12 -4.04 -27.94
CA SER A 297 -13.47 -5.37 -28.00
C SER A 297 -12.71 -5.56 -29.32
N ALA A 298 -11.77 -6.52 -29.37
CA ALA A 298 -10.97 -6.77 -30.57
C ALA A 298 -11.83 -7.01 -31.83
N ASN A 299 -12.96 -7.73 -31.67
CA ASN A 299 -13.89 -8.01 -32.77
C ASN A 299 -14.61 -6.73 -33.26
N GLU A 300 -15.05 -5.88 -32.33
CA GLU A 300 -15.69 -4.60 -32.67
C GLU A 300 -14.69 -3.62 -33.31
N GLN A 301 -13.41 -3.66 -32.92
CA GLN A 301 -12.36 -2.84 -33.55
C GLN A 301 -12.11 -3.21 -35.01
N GLU A 302 -12.20 -4.50 -35.35
CA GLU A 302 -12.10 -4.99 -36.73
C GLU A 302 -13.36 -4.64 -37.54
N GLU A 303 -14.54 -4.78 -36.94
CA GLU A 303 -15.84 -4.43 -37.54
C GLU A 303 -15.91 -2.94 -37.92
N PHE A 304 -15.51 -2.05 -37.01
CA PHE A 304 -15.53 -0.60 -37.24
C PHE A 304 -14.27 -0.05 -37.92
N LYS A 305 -13.29 -0.90 -38.25
CA LYS A 305 -12.01 -0.51 -38.87
C LYS A 305 -11.35 0.67 -38.13
N THR A 306 -11.22 0.57 -36.81
CA THR A 306 -10.65 1.65 -35.98
C THR A 306 -9.17 1.93 -36.29
N LYS A 307 -8.46 0.98 -36.91
CA LYS A 307 -7.06 1.14 -37.33
C LYS A 307 -6.89 2.06 -38.54
N SER A 308 -7.87 2.11 -39.44
CA SER A 308 -7.84 2.99 -40.63
C SER A 308 -8.41 4.38 -40.35
N SER A 309 -8.79 4.67 -39.10
CA SER A 309 -9.43 5.95 -38.78
C SER A 309 -8.50 7.15 -38.99
N PHE A 310 -7.17 6.97 -38.90
CA PHE A 310 -6.22 8.06 -39.17
C PHE A 310 -5.94 8.27 -40.65
N ASP A 311 -6.51 7.45 -41.55
CA ASP A 311 -6.20 7.53 -42.98
C ASP A 311 -6.62 8.86 -43.62
N THR A 312 -7.64 9.51 -43.04
CA THR A 312 -8.10 10.84 -43.45
C THR A 312 -7.07 11.95 -43.25
N PHE A 313 -6.03 11.70 -42.43
CA PHE A 313 -4.97 12.66 -42.15
C PHE A 313 -3.68 12.36 -42.93
N TYR A 314 -3.60 11.24 -43.66
CA TYR A 314 -2.45 10.95 -44.52
C TYR A 314 -2.42 11.90 -45.72
N GLY A 315 -1.32 12.64 -45.87
CA GLY A 315 -1.14 13.65 -46.93
C GLY A 315 -1.31 15.10 -46.46
N ILE A 316 -1.84 15.33 -45.24
CA ILE A 316 -2.00 16.68 -44.67
C ILE A 316 -0.90 16.92 -43.63
N ASN A 317 -0.15 18.02 -43.76
CA ASN A 317 0.78 18.42 -42.71
C ASN A 317 0.04 19.12 -41.56
N ALA A 318 -0.27 18.35 -40.51
CA ALA A 318 -1.01 18.83 -39.34
C ALA A 318 -0.30 19.95 -38.55
N LEU A 319 1.02 20.10 -38.68
CA LEU A 319 1.81 21.07 -37.92
C LEU A 319 1.94 22.43 -38.61
N LEU A 320 1.68 22.51 -39.92
CA LEU A 320 1.74 23.78 -40.66
C LEU A 320 0.37 24.48 -40.61
N TYR A 321 0.25 25.47 -39.72
CA TYR A 321 -0.90 26.37 -39.69
C TYR A 321 -0.77 27.47 -40.73
N ASN A 322 -1.77 27.58 -41.61
CA ASN A 322 -1.95 28.71 -42.53
C ASN A 322 -3.47 28.93 -42.70
N ALA A 323 -3.90 30.18 -42.87
CA ALA A 323 -5.31 30.53 -43.08
C ALA A 323 -5.91 29.80 -44.31
N TYR A 324 -5.07 29.49 -45.29
CA TYR A 324 -5.48 28.75 -46.50
C TYR A 324 -5.62 27.23 -46.29
N THR A 325 -4.99 26.64 -45.25
CA THR A 325 -5.02 25.18 -44.99
C THR A 325 -6.08 24.78 -43.95
N GLU A 326 -6.75 25.75 -43.33
CA GLU A 326 -7.76 25.51 -42.29
C GLU A 326 -9.04 24.85 -42.81
N SER A 327 -9.49 25.20 -44.03
CA SER A 327 -10.65 24.56 -44.67
C SER A 327 -10.41 23.07 -44.95
N ILE A 328 -9.19 22.71 -45.35
CA ILE A 328 -8.77 21.32 -45.60
C ILE A 328 -8.71 20.56 -44.28
N TRP A 329 -8.09 21.14 -43.25
CA TRP A 329 -7.98 20.54 -41.91
C TRP A 329 -9.35 20.30 -41.26
N SER A 330 -10.24 21.29 -41.31
CA SER A 330 -11.60 21.15 -40.77
C SER A 330 -12.43 20.12 -41.53
N SER A 331 -12.23 19.98 -42.84
CA SER A 331 -12.87 18.93 -43.64
C SER A 331 -12.35 17.53 -43.27
N ALA A 332 -11.05 17.39 -43.02
CA ALA A 332 -10.44 16.13 -42.57
C ALA A 332 -10.93 15.72 -41.17
N ILE A 333 -11.08 16.67 -40.24
CA ILE A 333 -11.68 16.41 -38.92
C ILE A 333 -13.13 15.93 -39.07
N LYS A 334 -13.94 16.58 -39.90
CA LYS A 334 -15.33 16.14 -40.15
C LYS A 334 -15.39 14.74 -40.76
N ALA A 335 -14.47 14.41 -41.67
CA ALA A 335 -14.37 13.06 -42.24
C ALA A 335 -14.02 12.01 -41.16
N PHE A 336 -13.06 12.32 -40.28
CA PHE A 336 -12.72 11.49 -39.13
C PHE A 336 -13.90 11.28 -38.18
N GLU A 337 -14.62 12.35 -37.83
CA GLU A 337 -15.79 12.29 -36.95
C GLU A 337 -16.93 11.45 -37.56
N ASN A 338 -17.17 11.59 -38.87
CA ASN A 338 -18.16 10.78 -39.58
C ASN A 338 -17.79 9.29 -39.56
N HIS A 339 -16.50 8.96 -39.75
CA HIS A 339 -16.01 7.57 -39.69
C HIS A 339 -16.13 6.97 -38.29
N MET A 340 -15.89 7.78 -37.24
CA MET A 340 -15.92 7.33 -35.84
C MET A 340 -17.33 7.24 -35.24
N ARG A 341 -18.33 7.91 -35.82
CA ARG A 341 -19.71 7.97 -35.28
C ARG A 341 -20.31 6.61 -34.87
N PRO A 342 -20.24 5.52 -35.66
CA PRO A 342 -20.79 4.22 -35.26
C PRO A 342 -20.08 3.62 -34.04
N SER A 343 -18.77 3.84 -33.93
CA SER A 343 -17.97 3.42 -32.77
C SER A 343 -18.36 4.21 -31.52
N GLU A 344 -18.61 5.52 -31.67
CA GLU A 344 -19.03 6.41 -30.58
C GLU A 344 -20.39 6.00 -30.00
N GLU A 345 -21.37 5.63 -30.82
CA GLU A 345 -22.69 5.15 -30.35
C GLU A 345 -22.56 3.87 -29.51
N ARG A 346 -21.76 2.92 -29.98
CA ARG A 346 -21.50 1.66 -29.26
C ARG A 346 -20.78 1.90 -27.95
N VAL A 347 -19.77 2.77 -27.94
CA VAL A 347 -19.02 3.15 -26.74
C VAL A 347 -19.89 3.93 -25.75
N GLY A 348 -20.75 4.83 -26.24
CA GLY A 348 -21.72 5.56 -25.42
C GLY A 348 -22.63 4.61 -24.63
N GLY A 349 -23.13 3.54 -25.27
CA GLY A 349 -23.88 2.48 -24.59
C GLY A 349 -23.08 1.74 -23.51
N LYS A 350 -21.80 1.46 -23.75
CA LYS A 350 -20.92 0.83 -22.74
C LYS A 350 -20.61 1.76 -21.56
N LEU A 351 -20.32 3.03 -21.83
CA LEU A 351 -20.10 4.04 -20.79
C LEU A 351 -21.34 4.21 -19.91
N LYS A 352 -22.53 4.23 -20.52
CA LYS A 352 -23.81 4.26 -19.81
C LYS A 352 -23.95 3.10 -18.82
N MET A 353 -23.56 1.89 -19.22
CA MET A 353 -23.56 0.72 -18.33
C MET A 353 -22.48 0.81 -17.26
N GLN A 354 -21.28 1.31 -17.58
CA GLN A 354 -20.20 1.51 -16.61
C GLN A 354 -20.60 2.52 -15.51
N PHE A 355 -21.18 3.67 -15.88
CA PHE A 355 -21.60 4.68 -14.90
C PHE A 355 -22.74 4.18 -14.00
N LYS A 356 -23.64 3.34 -14.52
CA LYS A 356 -24.66 2.67 -13.68
C LYS A 356 -24.06 1.73 -12.64
N ASN A 357 -22.93 1.09 -12.94
CA ASN A 357 -22.28 0.15 -12.02
C ASN A 357 -21.43 0.83 -10.94
N VAL A 358 -20.95 2.06 -11.16
CA VAL A 358 -20.05 2.80 -10.25
C VAL A 358 -20.81 3.62 -9.18
N ASN A 359 -22.07 3.30 -8.92
CA ASN A 359 -23.03 4.18 -8.24
C ASN A 359 -22.90 4.31 -6.70
N THR A 360 -21.73 4.01 -6.11
CA THR A 360 -21.54 4.03 -4.65
C THR A 360 -20.92 5.32 -4.09
N ASN A 361 -20.23 6.14 -4.90
CA ASN A 361 -19.62 7.39 -4.42
C ASN A 361 -19.57 8.49 -5.49
N THR A 362 -20.19 9.64 -5.22
CA THR A 362 -20.27 10.80 -6.12
C THR A 362 -18.90 11.27 -6.62
N LEU A 363 -17.87 11.24 -5.77
CA LEU A 363 -16.52 11.66 -6.16
C LEU A 363 -15.80 10.63 -7.05
N GLN A 364 -16.04 9.34 -6.83
CA GLN A 364 -15.50 8.29 -7.70
C GLN A 364 -16.19 8.33 -9.07
N LEU A 365 -17.50 8.56 -9.07
CA LEU A 365 -18.25 8.79 -10.31
C LEU A 365 -17.67 10.00 -11.06
N LEU A 366 -17.46 11.14 -10.39
CA LEU A 366 -16.84 12.32 -10.99
C LEU A 366 -15.45 12.03 -11.58
N GLN A 367 -14.64 11.18 -10.95
CA GLN A 367 -13.33 10.78 -11.47
C GLN A 367 -13.44 9.96 -12.77
N GLU A 368 -14.42 9.07 -12.88
CA GLU A 368 -14.66 8.33 -14.13
C GLU A 368 -15.19 9.26 -15.24
N TYR A 369 -16.04 10.22 -14.91
CA TYR A 369 -16.44 11.28 -15.86
C TYR A 369 -15.22 12.11 -16.32
N ARG A 370 -14.32 12.48 -15.39
CA ARG A 370 -13.08 13.21 -15.71
C ARG A 370 -12.16 12.40 -16.63
N ARG A 371 -12.09 11.08 -16.46
CA ARG A 371 -11.26 10.20 -17.29
C ARG A 371 -11.67 10.22 -18.76
N TYR A 372 -12.97 10.35 -19.04
CA TYR A 372 -13.55 10.31 -20.38
C TYR A 372 -14.08 11.68 -20.84
N ILE A 373 -13.56 12.79 -20.29
CA ILE A 373 -14.08 14.14 -20.55
C ILE A 373 -14.16 14.49 -22.04
N GLU A 374 -13.08 14.26 -22.78
CA GLU A 374 -12.98 14.52 -24.23
C GLU A 374 -13.97 13.69 -25.06
N LEU A 375 -14.29 12.47 -24.59
CA LEU A 375 -15.23 11.59 -25.26
C LEU A 375 -16.68 11.96 -24.93
N ILE A 376 -16.95 12.40 -23.70
CA ILE A 376 -18.29 12.83 -23.27
C ILE A 376 -18.67 14.18 -23.90
N GLN A 377 -17.70 15.04 -24.19
CA GLN A 377 -17.95 16.31 -24.91
C GLN A 377 -18.42 16.09 -26.35
N ARG A 378 -18.20 14.91 -26.94
CA ARG A 378 -18.66 14.59 -28.30
C ARG A 378 -20.19 14.60 -28.38
N PRO A 379 -20.79 15.21 -29.41
CA PRO A 379 -22.23 15.46 -29.46
C PRO A 379 -23.08 14.18 -29.38
N VAL A 380 -22.62 13.09 -30.01
CA VAL A 380 -23.30 11.79 -30.01
C VAL A 380 -23.35 11.21 -28.59
N ILE A 381 -22.20 11.11 -27.93
CA ILE A 381 -22.09 10.54 -26.58
C ILE A 381 -22.74 11.46 -25.54
N LYS A 382 -22.58 12.78 -25.70
CA LYS A 382 -23.22 13.82 -24.90
C LYS A 382 -24.75 13.67 -24.88
N SER A 383 -25.35 13.30 -26.01
CA SER A 383 -26.80 13.02 -26.12
C SER A 383 -27.20 11.68 -25.49
N ILE A 384 -26.42 10.60 -25.70
CA ILE A 384 -26.69 9.27 -25.14
C ILE A 384 -26.65 9.27 -23.60
N LEU A 385 -25.73 10.06 -23.03
CA LEU A 385 -25.48 10.16 -21.60
C LEU A 385 -26.25 11.31 -20.92
N GLN A 386 -27.23 11.94 -21.59
CA GLN A 386 -27.93 13.10 -21.05
C GLN A 386 -28.59 12.82 -19.69
N ALA A 387 -29.25 11.67 -19.54
CA ALA A 387 -29.90 11.27 -18.28
C ALA A 387 -28.88 11.04 -17.16
N GLU A 388 -27.75 10.40 -17.46
CA GLU A 388 -26.67 10.13 -16.52
C GLU A 388 -25.95 11.43 -16.09
N ARG A 389 -25.81 12.40 -16.99
CA ARG A 389 -25.27 13.74 -16.71
C ARG A 389 -26.21 14.54 -15.80
N GLN A 390 -27.53 14.46 -16.01
CA GLN A 390 -28.51 15.04 -15.09
C GLN A 390 -28.47 14.38 -13.71
N MET A 391 -28.34 13.05 -13.66
CA MET A 391 -28.18 12.33 -12.40
C MET A 391 -26.90 12.79 -11.66
N LEU A 392 -25.77 12.90 -12.37
CA LEU A 392 -24.52 13.40 -11.79
C LEU A 392 -24.68 14.82 -11.24
N LEU A 393 -25.35 15.72 -11.98
CA LEU A 393 -25.63 17.08 -11.51
C LEU A 393 -26.42 17.07 -10.20
N SER A 394 -27.47 16.26 -10.12
CA SER A 394 -28.28 16.15 -8.89
C SER A 394 -27.48 15.58 -7.71
N GLN A 395 -26.65 14.56 -7.93
CA GLN A 395 -25.79 13.96 -6.91
C GLN A 395 -24.68 14.92 -6.46
N LEU A 396 -24.12 15.73 -7.37
CA LEU A 396 -23.15 16.76 -7.03
C LEU A 396 -23.80 17.88 -6.23
N GLN A 397 -25.03 18.27 -6.56
CA GLN A 397 -25.77 19.27 -5.81
C GLN A 397 -26.07 18.78 -4.38
N GLU A 398 -26.55 17.56 -4.23
CA GLU A 398 -26.77 16.94 -2.91
C GLU A 398 -25.47 16.81 -2.11
N TYR A 399 -24.38 16.40 -2.78
CA TYR A 399 -23.06 16.33 -2.15
C TYR A 399 -22.59 17.70 -1.63
N LEU A 400 -22.73 18.77 -2.43
CA LEU A 400 -22.34 20.12 -1.99
C LEU A 400 -23.19 20.62 -0.83
N LEU A 401 -24.49 20.33 -0.83
CA LEU A 401 -25.37 20.65 0.31
C LEU A 401 -24.95 19.88 1.57
N ASN A 402 -24.62 18.59 1.45
CA ASN A 402 -24.10 17.80 2.56
C ASN A 402 -22.74 18.30 3.05
N VAL A 403 -21.86 18.76 2.15
CA VAL A 403 -20.58 19.38 2.52
C VAL A 403 -20.81 20.65 3.32
N SER A 404 -21.76 21.51 2.91
CA SER A 404 -22.13 22.72 3.66
C SER A 404 -22.75 22.42 5.03
N GLY A 405 -23.62 21.41 5.12
CA GLY A 405 -24.25 20.99 6.38
C GLY A 405 -23.27 20.35 7.38
N ASN A 406 -22.25 19.64 6.88
CA ASN A 406 -21.27 18.92 7.70
C ASN A 406 -19.92 19.67 7.83
N LEU A 407 -19.90 20.99 7.63
CA LEU A 407 -18.68 21.78 7.85
C LEU A 407 -18.22 21.71 9.31
N GLU A 408 -19.17 21.65 10.25
CA GLU A 408 -18.95 21.64 11.69
C GLU A 408 -18.73 20.25 12.29
N ASP A 409 -19.10 19.18 11.59
CA ASP A 409 -18.98 17.80 12.11
C ASP A 409 -17.51 17.41 12.29
N SER A 410 -17.09 17.49 13.54
CA SER A 410 -15.72 17.41 14.02
C SER A 410 -15.22 15.98 14.23
N SER A 411 -15.71 14.99 13.47
CA SER A 411 -15.13 13.64 13.50
C SER A 411 -13.85 13.60 12.66
N VAL A 412 -12.91 14.46 13.01
CA VAL A 412 -11.56 14.44 12.48
C VAL A 412 -10.96 13.12 12.93
N SER A 413 -10.68 12.22 11.98
CA SER A 413 -9.81 11.09 12.26
C SER A 413 -8.53 11.66 12.84
N ASN A 414 -8.26 11.36 14.11
CA ASN A 414 -7.05 11.77 14.81
C ASN A 414 -5.84 11.25 14.02
N VAL A 415 -5.37 12.02 13.04
CA VAL A 415 -4.05 11.83 12.46
C VAL A 415 -3.11 12.07 13.62
N LEU A 416 -2.53 10.99 14.12
CA LEU A 416 -1.67 10.98 15.31
C LEU A 416 -0.70 12.16 15.28
N ASP A 417 -0.57 12.85 16.41
CA ASP A 417 0.28 14.01 16.66
C ASP A 417 -0.09 15.35 15.98
N MET A 418 -1.19 15.44 15.24
CA MET A 418 -1.67 16.72 14.68
C MET A 418 -2.74 17.36 15.58
N PRO A 419 -2.54 18.62 16.03
CA PRO A 419 -3.56 19.37 16.76
C PRO A 419 -4.88 19.46 15.95
N PRO A 420 -6.03 19.37 16.62
CA PRO A 420 -7.35 19.27 15.96
C PRO A 420 -7.65 20.48 15.07
N LEU A 421 -7.16 21.67 15.46
CA LEU A 421 -7.25 22.88 14.65
C LEU A 421 -6.60 22.71 13.27
N ILE A 422 -5.38 22.19 13.21
CA ILE A 422 -4.63 22.06 11.95
C ILE A 422 -5.25 20.98 11.09
N ALA A 423 -5.68 19.87 11.68
CA ALA A 423 -6.36 18.82 10.96
C ALA A 423 -7.68 19.34 10.35
N ASN A 424 -8.40 20.21 11.07
CA ASN A 424 -9.55 20.94 10.53
C ASN A 424 -9.17 21.87 9.38
N ILE A 425 -8.14 22.71 9.53
CA ILE A 425 -7.68 23.63 8.47
C ILE A 425 -7.28 22.85 7.21
N GLN A 426 -6.54 21.74 7.36
CA GLN A 426 -6.14 20.89 6.24
C GLN A 426 -7.34 20.21 5.56
N ARG A 427 -8.31 19.72 6.34
CA ARG A 427 -9.56 19.15 5.81
C ARG A 427 -10.33 20.20 5.00
N VAL A 428 -10.47 21.41 5.53
CA VAL A 428 -11.17 22.51 4.87
C VAL A 428 -10.47 22.93 3.58
N LYS A 429 -9.15 23.07 3.61
CA LYS A 429 -8.34 23.36 2.40
C LYS A 429 -8.49 22.25 1.34
N HIS A 430 -8.55 20.99 1.77
CA HIS A 430 -8.80 19.88 0.87
C HIS A 430 -10.23 19.92 0.28
N LEU A 431 -11.24 20.28 1.07
CA LEU A 431 -12.60 20.51 0.59
C LEU A 431 -12.67 21.66 -0.42
N GLU A 432 -11.97 22.77 -0.17
CA GLU A 432 -11.89 23.90 -1.10
C GLU A 432 -11.30 23.46 -2.45
N THR A 433 -10.20 22.69 -2.44
CA THR A 433 -9.63 22.14 -3.69
C THR A 433 -10.59 21.22 -4.41
N LYS A 434 -11.34 20.38 -3.68
CA LYS A 434 -12.35 19.49 -4.27
C LYS A 434 -13.51 20.27 -4.89
N ILE A 435 -13.97 21.35 -4.27
CA ILE A 435 -15.04 22.20 -4.80
C ILE A 435 -14.59 22.91 -6.07
N ILE A 436 -13.35 23.42 -6.10
CA ILE A 436 -12.76 24.01 -7.31
C ILE A 436 -12.67 22.98 -8.44
N ASP A 437 -12.28 21.73 -8.12
CA ASP A 437 -12.22 20.66 -9.10
C ASP A 437 -13.63 20.28 -9.62
N ILE A 438 -14.63 20.22 -8.74
CA ILE A 438 -16.03 20.00 -9.11
C ILE A 438 -16.51 21.12 -10.04
N GLU A 439 -16.22 22.38 -9.70
CA GLU A 439 -16.57 23.55 -10.52
C GLU A 439 -16.03 23.40 -11.94
N LYS A 440 -14.72 23.16 -12.09
CA LYS A 440 -14.07 23.00 -13.40
C LYS A 440 -14.64 21.84 -14.22
N VAL A 441 -14.73 20.64 -13.63
CA VAL A 441 -15.23 19.45 -14.33
C VAL A 441 -16.70 19.64 -14.71
N SER A 442 -17.50 20.27 -13.85
CA SER A 442 -18.91 20.54 -14.12
C SER A 442 -19.11 21.56 -15.24
N GLU A 443 -18.25 22.59 -15.34
CA GLU A 443 -18.32 23.60 -16.40
C GLU A 443 -18.02 23.01 -17.78
N GLU A 444 -17.06 22.08 -17.84
CA GLU A 444 -16.71 21.37 -19.07
C GLU A 444 -17.75 20.31 -19.48
N LEU A 445 -18.43 19.69 -18.51
CA LEU A 445 -19.32 18.55 -18.76
C LEU A 445 -20.80 18.85 -18.71
N LEU A 446 -21.28 19.91 -18.05
CA LEU A 446 -22.70 20.09 -17.69
C LEU A 446 -23.28 21.46 -18.07
N ASN A 447 -22.50 22.36 -18.68
CA ASN A 447 -22.90 23.74 -18.99
C ASN A 447 -24.18 23.91 -19.82
N ASP A 448 -24.54 22.92 -20.64
CA ASP A 448 -25.72 22.90 -21.51
C ASP A 448 -27.01 22.47 -20.80
N LEU A 449 -26.94 21.99 -19.56
CA LEU A 449 -28.11 21.54 -18.82
C LEU A 449 -28.86 22.73 -18.20
N PRO A 450 -30.20 22.74 -18.22
CA PRO A 450 -31.00 23.88 -17.72
C PRO A 450 -30.82 24.13 -16.21
N ASP A 451 -30.52 23.09 -15.43
CA ASP A 451 -30.30 23.21 -13.98
C ASP A 451 -28.86 23.60 -13.60
N TYR A 452 -27.96 23.74 -14.59
CA TYR A 452 -26.55 24.04 -14.33
C TYR A 452 -26.34 25.43 -13.70
N ASP A 453 -27.12 26.44 -14.10
CA ASP A 453 -27.00 27.79 -13.53
C ASP A 453 -27.31 27.81 -12.02
N ARG A 454 -28.32 27.03 -11.60
CA ARG A 454 -28.66 26.86 -10.18
C ARG A 454 -27.56 26.13 -9.42
N PHE A 455 -26.97 25.10 -10.04
CA PHE A 455 -25.83 24.39 -9.50
C PHE A 455 -24.61 25.31 -9.35
N LYS A 456 -24.28 26.12 -10.35
CA LYS A 456 -23.17 27.09 -10.33
C LYS A 456 -23.33 28.14 -9.23
N LEU A 457 -24.55 28.60 -8.96
CA LEU A 457 -24.83 29.47 -7.80
C LEU A 457 -24.59 28.73 -6.47
N THR A 458 -25.02 27.47 -6.37
CA THR A 458 -24.82 26.64 -5.18
C THR A 458 -23.32 26.40 -4.92
N VAL A 459 -22.54 26.03 -5.95
CA VAL A 459 -21.08 25.87 -5.88
C VAL A 459 -20.42 27.15 -5.36
N ASN A 460 -20.80 28.30 -5.90
CA ASN A 460 -20.25 29.59 -5.50
C ASN A 460 -20.61 29.98 -4.05
N SER A 461 -21.82 29.64 -3.58
CA SER A 461 -22.21 29.82 -2.17
C SER A 461 -21.36 28.97 -1.25
N VAL A 462 -21.29 27.66 -1.50
CA VAL A 462 -20.54 26.71 -0.67
C VAL A 462 -19.03 27.03 -0.69
N LYS A 463 -18.47 27.43 -1.83
CA LYS A 463 -17.08 27.89 -1.94
C LYS A 463 -16.80 29.10 -1.04
N LYS A 464 -17.71 30.08 -1.00
CA LYS A 464 -17.61 31.23 -0.10
C LYS A 464 -17.75 30.83 1.36
N GLU A 465 -18.71 29.97 1.70
CA GLU A 465 -18.91 29.46 3.07
C GLU A 465 -17.69 28.70 3.59
N VAL A 466 -17.11 27.80 2.79
CA VAL A 466 -15.89 27.05 3.11
C VAL A 466 -14.70 27.99 3.30
N HIS A 467 -14.56 29.00 2.43
CA HIS A 467 -13.50 29.99 2.54
C HIS A 467 -13.65 30.87 3.79
N LEU A 468 -14.87 31.31 4.10
CA LEU A 468 -15.18 32.06 5.32
C LEU A 468 -14.87 31.22 6.56
N TYR A 469 -15.35 29.97 6.61
CA TYR A 469 -15.07 29.05 7.71
C TYR A 469 -13.57 28.83 7.90
N HIS A 470 -12.81 28.64 6.81
CA HIS A 470 -11.35 28.55 6.86
C HIS A 470 -10.71 29.78 7.51
N THR A 471 -11.12 30.99 7.12
CA THR A 471 -10.61 32.23 7.72
C THR A 471 -11.04 32.41 9.17
N GLU A 472 -12.27 32.03 9.52
CA GLU A 472 -12.78 32.10 10.90
C GLU A 472 -12.03 31.16 11.85
N GLN A 473 -11.71 29.93 11.44
CA GLN A 473 -10.96 28.99 12.29
C GLN A 473 -9.58 29.54 12.63
N TYR A 474 -8.92 30.17 11.66
CA TYR A 474 -7.63 30.82 11.88
C TYR A 474 -7.75 32.05 12.80
N ASN A 475 -8.75 32.91 12.57
CA ASN A 475 -8.99 34.10 13.40
C ASN A 475 -9.38 33.74 14.83
N LYS A 476 -10.25 32.74 15.03
CA LYS A 476 -10.63 32.21 16.36
C LYS A 476 -9.40 31.73 17.13
N TRP A 477 -8.52 30.96 16.48
CA TRP A 477 -7.27 30.52 17.10
C TRP A 477 -6.34 31.69 17.43
N LEU A 478 -6.22 32.69 16.56
CA LEU A 478 -5.42 33.88 16.83
C LEU A 478 -5.94 34.64 18.07
N ASP A 479 -7.26 34.83 18.17
CA ASP A 479 -7.88 35.53 19.29
C ASP A 479 -7.72 34.76 20.60
N GLU A 480 -7.98 33.45 20.61
CA GLU A 480 -7.79 32.58 21.78
C GLU A 480 -6.33 32.54 22.24
N THR A 481 -5.41 32.32 21.30
CA THR A 481 -3.98 32.22 21.62
C THR A 481 -3.41 33.56 22.09
N SER A 482 -3.83 34.67 21.50
CA SER A 482 -3.44 36.01 21.93
C SER A 482 -3.99 36.33 23.32
N GLN A 483 -5.24 35.96 23.63
CA GLN A 483 -5.81 36.08 24.97
C GLN A 483 -5.07 35.23 26.00
N ASP A 484 -4.67 34.01 25.65
CA ASP A 484 -3.95 33.12 26.56
C ASP A 484 -2.49 33.54 26.81
N VAL A 485 -1.85 34.14 25.81
CA VAL A 485 -0.51 34.76 25.93
C VAL A 485 -0.58 36.02 26.80
N THR A 486 -1.57 36.90 26.58
CA THR A 486 -1.76 38.12 27.39
C THR A 486 -2.15 37.81 28.84
N ARG A 487 -2.95 36.76 29.07
CA ARG A 487 -3.27 36.24 30.42
C ARG A 487 -2.10 35.52 31.09
N LYS A 488 -0.96 35.32 30.40
CA LYS A 488 0.23 34.60 30.87
C LYS A 488 -0.03 33.12 31.22
N VAL A 489 -1.14 32.54 30.78
CA VAL A 489 -1.47 31.11 30.97
C VAL A 489 -0.58 30.22 30.10
N LEU A 490 -0.16 30.74 28.94
CA LEU A 490 0.84 30.14 28.03
C LEU A 490 2.25 30.68 28.26
N SER A 491 2.56 31.16 29.48
CA SER A 491 3.93 31.55 29.85
C SER A 491 4.54 30.55 30.82
N LEU A 492 5.83 30.25 30.63
CA LEU A 492 6.59 29.43 31.57
C LEU A 492 6.72 30.18 32.90
N LYS A 493 6.30 29.55 34.00
CA LYS A 493 6.53 30.07 35.34
C LYS A 493 8.01 29.90 35.71
N MET A 494 8.84 30.87 35.35
CA MET A 494 10.31 30.77 35.45
C MET A 494 10.86 30.72 36.89
N ASN A 495 10.08 31.07 37.90
CA ASN A 495 10.54 31.23 39.29
C ASN A 495 10.17 30.06 40.22
N GLU A 496 9.39 29.10 39.73
CA GLU A 496 8.97 27.94 40.50
C GLU A 496 9.88 26.73 40.19
N SER A 497 10.00 25.81 41.14
CA SER A 497 10.72 24.55 40.93
C SER A 497 10.12 23.80 39.74
N VAL A 498 11.00 23.21 38.92
CA VAL A 498 10.63 22.40 37.75
C VAL A 498 9.75 21.20 38.12
N VAL A 499 9.90 20.68 39.34
CA VAL A 499 9.11 19.59 39.91
C VAL A 499 8.47 20.05 41.21
N TYR A 500 7.17 19.82 41.37
CA TYR A 500 6.45 20.01 42.62
C TYR A 500 5.75 18.70 43.04
N PHE A 501 5.58 18.53 44.35
CA PHE A 501 4.86 17.39 44.92
C PHE A 501 3.45 17.81 45.30
N GLU A 502 2.45 17.13 44.75
CA GLU A 502 1.07 17.21 45.22
C GLU A 502 0.87 16.13 46.30
N GLU A 503 0.32 16.51 47.45
CA GLU A 503 0.11 15.63 48.63
C GLU A 503 1.36 14.89 49.14
N GLY A 504 2.57 15.40 48.85
CA GLY A 504 3.84 14.80 49.31
C GLY A 504 4.19 13.45 48.69
N LYS A 505 3.44 12.95 47.71
CA LYS A 505 3.68 11.65 47.04
C LYS A 505 3.64 11.69 45.51
N LEU A 506 2.84 12.55 44.89
CA LEU A 506 2.69 12.59 43.44
C LEU A 506 3.62 13.65 42.84
N MET A 507 4.45 13.23 41.88
CA MET A 507 5.39 14.10 41.18
C MET A 507 4.67 14.76 40.01
N HIS A 508 4.67 16.10 39.97
CA HIS A 508 4.17 16.89 38.84
C HIS A 508 5.25 17.81 38.29
N VAL A 509 5.29 17.92 36.97
CA VAL A 509 6.21 18.81 36.25
C VAL A 509 5.52 20.14 36.02
N ASN A 510 6.19 21.24 36.34
CA ASN A 510 5.67 22.59 36.11
C ASN A 510 5.82 23.00 34.64
N TYR A 511 5.12 22.29 33.75
CA TYR A 511 5.04 22.57 32.32
C TYR A 511 3.61 22.37 31.83
N ASN A 512 2.99 23.45 31.32
CA ASN A 512 1.62 23.38 30.83
C ASN A 512 1.57 22.56 29.52
N PRO A 513 0.78 21.46 29.43
CA PRO A 513 0.70 20.65 28.23
C PRO A 513 0.19 21.42 27.01
N ASN A 514 -0.53 22.53 27.20
CA ASN A 514 -0.98 23.39 26.10
C ASN A 514 0.18 24.11 25.40
N LEU A 515 1.36 24.25 26.03
CA LEU A 515 2.56 24.78 25.37
C LEU A 515 3.09 23.83 24.29
N VAL A 516 2.99 22.51 24.50
CA VAL A 516 3.35 21.51 23.47
C VAL A 516 2.42 21.62 22.26
N LYS A 517 1.12 21.84 22.50
CA LYS A 517 0.13 22.08 21.44
C LYS A 517 0.45 23.36 20.67
N LEU A 518 0.70 24.46 21.38
CA LEU A 518 1.08 25.74 20.78
C LEU A 518 2.31 25.64 19.87
N VAL A 519 3.37 24.96 20.33
CA VAL A 519 4.60 24.76 19.52
C VAL A 519 4.32 24.00 18.23
N ASN A 520 3.43 22.99 18.28
CA ASN A 520 3.04 22.23 17.10
C ASN A 520 2.12 23.04 16.17
N GLU A 521 1.18 23.81 16.74
CA GLU A 521 0.28 24.72 16.02
C GLU A 521 1.03 25.78 15.23
N VAL A 522 1.90 26.53 15.90
CA VAL A 522 2.73 27.59 15.29
C VAL A 522 3.62 27.03 14.19
N ARG A 523 4.26 25.88 14.42
CA ARG A 523 5.10 25.23 13.40
C ARG A 523 4.32 24.89 12.13
N ASN A 524 3.17 24.23 12.28
CA ASN A 524 2.41 23.75 11.14
C ASN A 524 1.71 24.90 10.41
N LEU A 525 1.23 25.93 11.12
CA LEU A 525 0.66 27.12 10.51
C LEU A 525 1.71 27.90 9.70
N LYS A 526 2.97 27.97 10.17
CA LYS A 526 4.08 28.57 9.41
C LYS A 526 4.39 27.80 8.13
N ILE A 527 4.37 26.46 8.18
CA ILE A 527 4.54 25.60 6.98
C ILE A 527 3.40 25.81 5.98
N LEU A 528 2.18 26.05 6.47
CA LEU A 528 1.00 26.34 5.62
C LEU A 528 1.01 27.76 5.04
N GLY A 529 1.95 28.63 5.43
CA GLY A 529 2.13 29.99 4.91
C GLY A 529 1.38 31.09 5.67
N TYR A 530 0.85 30.81 6.86
CA TYR A 530 0.15 31.82 7.68
C TYR A 530 1.12 32.76 8.38
N LYS A 531 0.72 34.03 8.54
CA LYS A 531 1.49 35.07 9.25
C LYS A 531 1.13 35.10 10.73
N ILE A 532 2.03 34.64 11.60
CA ILE A 532 1.78 34.54 13.04
C ILE A 532 2.32 35.81 13.75
N PRO A 533 1.59 36.41 14.69
CA PRO A 533 2.08 37.52 15.51
C PRO A 533 3.35 37.18 16.30
N GLU A 534 4.26 38.16 16.44
CA GLU A 534 5.57 37.97 17.09
C GLU A 534 5.46 37.53 18.57
N ASP A 535 4.43 37.98 19.29
CA ASP A 535 4.21 37.61 20.70
C ASP A 535 3.97 36.10 20.88
N ILE A 536 3.21 35.51 19.95
CA ILE A 536 2.90 34.07 19.94
C ILE A 536 4.14 33.28 19.49
N GLU A 537 4.87 33.78 18.50
CA GLU A 537 6.10 33.15 18.02
C GLU A 537 7.18 33.13 19.12
N ASN A 538 7.34 34.22 19.88
CA ASN A 538 8.26 34.30 21.01
C ASN A 538 7.89 33.32 22.14
N ALA A 539 6.61 33.24 22.51
CA ALA A 539 6.13 32.28 23.50
C ALA A 539 6.36 30.82 23.05
N ALA A 540 6.10 30.51 21.78
CA ALA A 540 6.34 29.20 21.21
C ALA A 540 7.84 28.87 21.12
N HIS A 541 8.70 29.84 20.81
CA HIS A 541 10.16 29.65 20.80
C HIS A 541 10.70 29.32 22.19
N GLN A 542 10.26 30.04 23.23
CA GLN A 542 10.64 29.73 24.61
C GLN A 542 10.13 28.35 25.03
N ALA A 543 8.86 28.04 24.75
CA ALA A 543 8.29 26.72 25.04
C ALA A 543 9.02 25.57 24.31
N LYS A 544 9.49 25.80 23.08
CA LYS A 544 10.23 24.83 22.27
C LYS A 544 11.58 24.48 22.89
N GLN A 545 12.29 25.43 23.50
CA GLN A 545 13.58 25.19 24.16
C GLN A 545 13.42 24.17 25.29
N PHE A 546 12.36 24.28 26.10
CA PHE A 546 12.13 23.44 27.27
C PHE A 546 11.28 22.19 27.00
N LYS A 547 10.67 22.07 25.81
CA LYS A 547 9.77 20.95 25.45
C LYS A 547 10.42 19.57 25.62
N SER A 548 11.68 19.42 25.21
CA SER A 548 12.41 18.14 25.33
C SER A 548 12.63 17.77 26.81
N GLN A 549 13.07 18.75 27.60
CA GLN A 549 13.33 18.59 29.03
C GLN A 549 12.05 18.30 29.80
N ALA A 550 10.95 19.01 29.50
CA ALA A 550 9.64 18.78 30.09
C ALA A 550 9.11 17.38 29.79
N LYS A 551 9.22 16.90 28.54
CA LYS A 551 8.79 15.54 28.18
C LYS A 551 9.59 14.46 28.92
N ALA A 552 10.90 14.65 29.06
CA ALA A 552 11.75 13.72 29.82
C ALA A 552 11.36 13.67 31.30
N LEU A 553 11.08 14.84 31.90
CA LEU A 553 10.61 14.92 33.29
C LEU A 553 9.22 14.33 33.48
N GLU A 554 8.31 14.54 32.52
CA GLU A 554 6.96 13.97 32.56
C GLU A 554 7.01 12.44 32.48
N GLN A 555 7.92 11.88 31.67
CA GLN A 555 8.17 10.44 31.65
C GLN A 555 8.67 9.93 33.00
N VAL A 556 9.60 10.64 33.64
CA VAL A 556 10.11 10.27 34.97
C VAL A 556 9.02 10.39 36.05
N ALA A 557 8.20 11.44 35.99
CA ALA A 557 7.08 11.66 36.91
C ALA A 557 6.02 10.56 36.77
N ASN A 558 5.63 10.24 35.53
CA ASN A 558 4.72 9.14 35.24
C ASN A 558 5.30 7.80 35.71
N PHE A 559 6.60 7.58 35.53
CA PHE A 559 7.27 6.39 36.06
C PHE A 559 7.23 6.34 37.59
N HIS A 560 7.58 7.42 38.28
CA HIS A 560 7.53 7.51 39.75
C HIS A 560 6.12 7.24 40.30
N ASN A 561 5.10 7.81 39.65
CA ASN A 561 3.71 7.67 40.08
C ASN A 561 3.16 6.26 39.81
N THR A 562 3.63 5.57 38.76
CA THR A 562 3.10 4.25 38.36
C THR A 562 3.94 3.05 38.83
N ILE A 563 5.22 3.24 39.19
CA ILE A 563 6.10 2.13 39.56
C ILE A 563 5.57 1.40 40.81
N GLY A 564 5.00 2.13 41.77
CA GLY A 564 4.43 1.54 42.99
C GLY A 564 3.32 0.51 42.72
N ASP A 565 2.50 0.75 41.69
CA ASP A 565 1.41 -0.14 41.27
C ASP A 565 1.93 -1.32 40.44
N ARG A 566 2.97 -1.09 39.63
CA ARG A 566 3.58 -2.14 38.79
C ARG A 566 4.46 -3.12 39.59
N MET A 567 4.89 -2.76 40.80
CA MET A 567 5.76 -3.59 41.62
C MET A 567 5.01 -4.71 42.33
N ILE A 568 5.42 -5.96 42.09
CA ILE A 568 4.90 -7.13 42.79
C ILE A 568 5.23 -7.03 44.28
N VAL A 569 4.21 -7.20 45.13
CA VAL A 569 4.31 -7.00 46.60
C VAL A 569 5.43 -7.84 47.23
N ALA A 570 5.57 -9.10 46.82
CA ALA A 570 6.60 -10.02 47.32
C ALA A 570 8.04 -9.60 46.95
N GLN A 571 8.21 -8.74 45.93
CA GLN A 571 9.51 -8.30 45.41
C GLN A 571 9.90 -6.88 45.87
N ARG A 572 8.97 -6.13 46.48
CA ARG A 572 9.22 -4.76 46.98
C ARG A 572 10.50 -4.64 47.86
N PRO A 573 10.79 -5.58 48.79
CA PRO A 573 12.01 -5.50 49.61
C PRO A 573 13.32 -5.59 48.82
N MET A 574 13.33 -6.28 47.67
CA MET A 574 14.51 -6.46 46.83
C MET A 574 14.91 -5.18 46.07
N MET A 575 13.94 -4.30 45.82
CA MET A 575 14.12 -3.03 45.09
C MET A 575 14.16 -1.81 46.03
N LEU A 576 14.07 -2.02 47.35
CA LEU A 576 13.99 -0.93 48.34
C LEU A 576 15.24 -0.03 48.28
N VAL A 577 16.43 -0.60 48.06
CA VAL A 577 17.70 0.15 48.03
C VAL A 577 17.71 1.18 46.89
N THR A 578 17.31 0.78 45.68
CA THR A 578 17.25 1.65 44.51
C THR A 578 16.06 2.59 44.54
N ALA A 579 14.93 2.17 45.12
CA ALA A 579 13.78 3.05 45.35
C ALA A 579 14.09 4.18 46.36
N LEU A 580 14.87 3.90 47.41
CA LEU A 580 15.34 4.90 48.37
C LEU A 580 16.39 5.84 47.76
N GLU A 581 17.26 5.33 46.87
CA GLU A 581 18.19 6.14 46.08
C GLU A 581 17.43 7.15 45.22
N LEU A 582 16.36 6.70 44.54
CA LEU A 582 15.47 7.56 43.76
C LEU A 582 14.76 8.58 44.67
N ALA A 583 14.13 8.15 45.76
CA ALA A 583 13.41 9.04 46.68
C ALA A 583 14.31 10.16 47.24
N LYS A 584 15.57 9.85 47.58
CA LYS A 584 16.56 10.84 48.03
C LYS A 584 16.91 11.85 46.94
N LEU A 585 17.03 11.41 45.69
CA LEU A 585 17.32 12.31 44.56
C LEU A 585 16.15 13.23 44.20
N VAL A 586 14.90 12.77 44.41
CA VAL A 586 13.71 13.59 44.19
C VAL A 586 13.46 14.54 45.38
N GLN A 587 13.74 14.13 46.63
CA GLN A 587 13.59 14.98 47.83
C GLN A 587 14.71 16.02 48.00
N GLY A 588 15.92 15.75 47.47
CA GLY A 588 17.08 16.67 47.54
C GLY A 588 16.98 17.90 46.63
N GLN A 589 15.80 18.23 46.12
CA GLN A 589 15.59 19.20 45.04
C GLN A 589 14.79 20.41 45.49
N HIS A 590 15.49 21.48 45.84
CA HIS A 590 14.90 22.79 46.05
C HIS A 590 15.72 23.80 45.26
N GLY A 591 15.18 24.34 44.15
CA GLY A 591 15.76 25.49 43.44
C GLY A 591 16.27 25.27 42.01
N ILE A 592 15.97 24.15 41.35
CA ILE A 592 16.20 24.05 39.90
C ILE A 592 15.05 24.75 39.18
N THR A 593 15.37 25.88 38.55
CA THR A 593 14.46 26.68 37.72
C THR A 593 14.73 26.44 36.24
N TRP A 594 13.73 26.69 35.40
CA TRP A 594 13.83 26.60 33.94
C TRP A 594 14.90 27.54 33.32
N THR A 595 15.42 28.50 34.09
CA THR A 595 16.46 29.43 33.62
C THR A 595 17.85 28.80 33.43
N ASN A 596 18.13 27.66 34.07
CA ASN A 596 19.43 26.99 33.97
C ASN A 596 19.32 25.63 33.25
N THR A 597 19.36 25.67 31.92
CA THR A 597 19.22 24.50 31.04
C THR A 597 20.22 23.38 31.38
N GLY A 598 21.49 23.71 31.65
CA GLY A 598 22.51 22.72 31.95
C GLY A 598 22.31 22.02 33.31
N ALA A 599 21.81 22.74 34.32
CA ALA A 599 21.49 22.14 35.62
C ALA A 599 20.27 21.22 35.54
N VAL A 600 19.26 21.59 34.74
CA VAL A 600 18.08 20.76 34.45
C VAL A 600 18.49 19.48 33.73
N ASP A 601 19.33 19.55 32.68
CA ASP A 601 19.77 18.37 31.94
C ASP A 601 20.62 17.41 32.78
N ALA A 602 21.55 17.94 33.58
CA ALA A 602 22.36 17.13 34.49
C ALA A 602 21.48 16.43 35.55
N TYR A 603 20.41 17.08 36.00
CA TYR A 603 19.46 16.47 36.92
C TYR A 603 18.60 15.41 36.23
N ILE A 604 18.06 15.70 35.04
CA ILE A 604 17.29 14.74 34.23
C ILE A 604 18.12 13.49 33.96
N GLY A 605 19.40 13.63 33.59
CA GLY A 605 20.29 12.50 33.37
C GLY A 605 20.50 11.64 34.63
N ARG A 606 20.65 12.25 35.80
CA ARG A 606 20.75 11.51 37.09
C ARG A 606 19.44 10.80 37.43
N LEU A 607 18.30 11.44 37.22
CA LEU A 607 16.99 10.81 37.42
C LEU A 607 16.78 9.64 36.46
N GLN A 608 17.05 9.83 35.17
CA GLN A 608 16.89 8.81 34.14
C GLN A 608 17.76 7.59 34.42
N THR A 609 19.02 7.77 34.80
CA THR A 609 19.90 6.62 35.13
C THR A 609 19.38 5.80 36.30
N VAL A 610 18.85 6.42 37.35
CA VAL A 610 18.27 5.71 38.50
C VAL A 610 16.92 5.09 38.16
N VAL A 611 16.09 5.79 37.38
CA VAL A 611 14.80 5.27 36.85
C VAL A 611 15.03 4.06 35.96
N GLU A 612 15.98 4.10 35.03
CA GLU A 612 16.34 2.99 34.17
C GLU A 612 16.91 1.81 34.97
N LYS A 613 17.75 2.08 35.96
CA LYS A 613 18.26 1.04 36.88
C LYS A 613 17.12 0.36 37.63
N LEU A 614 16.16 1.13 38.16
CA LEU A 614 14.99 0.59 38.87
C LEU A 614 14.04 -0.15 37.90
N ALA A 615 13.79 0.38 36.72
CA ALA A 615 12.96 -0.24 35.68
C ALA A 615 13.56 -1.58 35.23
N ASN A 616 14.88 -1.62 34.98
CA ASN A 616 15.58 -2.84 34.61
C ASN A 616 15.55 -3.89 35.73
N GLN A 617 15.70 -3.48 36.99
CA GLN A 617 15.54 -4.38 38.13
C GLN A 617 14.11 -4.93 38.22
N ASN A 618 13.09 -4.08 38.07
CA ASN A 618 11.69 -4.50 38.12
C ASN A 618 11.35 -5.45 36.96
N ASN A 619 11.78 -5.15 35.73
CA ASN A 619 11.54 -6.00 34.57
C ASN A 619 12.25 -7.36 34.71
N LYS A 620 13.49 -7.40 35.21
CA LYS A 620 14.19 -8.65 35.50
C LYS A 620 13.46 -9.48 36.56
N LEU A 621 13.06 -8.85 37.67
CA LEU A 621 12.32 -9.52 38.73
C LEU A 621 10.95 -10.02 38.26
N ALA A 622 10.24 -9.26 37.43
CA ALA A 622 8.99 -9.67 36.81
C ALA A 622 9.19 -10.84 35.84
N TRP A 623 10.28 -10.85 35.07
CA TRP A 623 10.66 -11.97 34.21
C TRP A 623 10.93 -13.24 35.02
N TYR A 624 11.75 -13.15 36.08
CA TYR A 624 12.00 -14.26 37.00
C TYR A 624 10.70 -14.75 37.66
N HIS A 625 9.80 -13.83 38.03
CA HIS A 625 8.50 -14.18 38.59
C HIS A 625 7.63 -14.94 37.59
N SER A 626 7.53 -14.45 36.35
CA SER A 626 6.74 -15.10 35.28
C SER A 626 7.28 -16.50 34.97
N ARG A 627 8.61 -16.65 34.88
CA ARG A 627 9.24 -17.97 34.68
C ARG A 627 8.93 -18.94 35.83
N MET A 628 8.87 -18.45 37.06
CA MET A 628 8.45 -19.26 38.21
C MET A 628 6.95 -19.59 38.16
N ILE A 629 6.07 -18.70 37.67
CA ILE A 629 4.65 -18.99 37.42
C ILE A 629 4.53 -20.17 36.46
N ASP A 630 5.20 -20.09 35.30
CA ASP A 630 5.14 -21.13 34.26
C ASP A 630 5.60 -22.48 34.81
N LYS A 631 6.70 -22.48 35.57
CA LYS A 631 7.23 -23.69 36.20
C LYS A 631 6.26 -24.27 37.22
N VAL A 632 5.60 -23.43 38.04
CA VAL A 632 4.60 -23.89 39.01
C VAL A 632 3.34 -24.41 38.32
N ALA A 633 2.88 -23.76 37.25
CA ALA A 633 1.75 -24.23 36.45
C ALA A 633 2.04 -25.62 35.85
N ILE A 634 3.23 -25.82 35.26
CA ILE A 634 3.66 -27.14 34.75
C ILE A 634 3.67 -28.18 35.87
N THR A 635 4.12 -27.83 37.08
CA THR A 635 4.05 -28.77 38.22
C THR A 635 2.62 -29.08 38.65
N MET A 636 1.69 -28.12 38.55
CA MET A 636 0.27 -28.35 38.84
C MET A 636 -0.39 -29.30 37.84
N ASP A 637 0.09 -29.38 36.61
CA ASP A 637 -0.46 -30.28 35.57
C ASP A 637 0.25 -31.65 35.50
N THR A 638 1.37 -31.80 36.20
CA THR A 638 2.18 -33.03 36.14
C THR A 638 1.73 -34.04 37.20
N ASP A 639 1.35 -35.24 36.78
CA ASP A 639 1.02 -36.33 37.70
C ASP A 639 2.19 -36.70 38.63
N LEU A 640 1.91 -36.69 39.94
CA LEU A 640 2.89 -36.99 40.98
C LEU A 640 3.42 -38.44 40.93
N LEU A 641 2.56 -39.39 40.53
CA LEU A 641 2.86 -40.83 40.50
C LEU A 641 3.62 -41.26 39.23
N ARG A 642 3.16 -40.85 38.05
CA ARG A 642 3.73 -41.29 36.76
C ARG A 642 5.01 -40.53 36.39
N HIS A 643 5.14 -39.29 36.83
CA HIS A 643 6.18 -38.37 36.36
C HIS A 643 7.00 -37.75 37.50
N GLN A 644 7.37 -38.55 38.51
CA GLN A 644 8.18 -38.10 39.64
C GLN A 644 9.53 -37.49 39.22
N HIS A 645 10.14 -37.96 38.13
CA HIS A 645 11.37 -37.37 37.59
C HIS A 645 11.15 -35.91 37.14
N LYS A 646 10.07 -35.65 36.40
CA LYS A 646 9.74 -34.30 35.91
C LYS A 646 9.51 -33.34 37.08
N TRP A 647 8.84 -33.79 38.14
CA TRP A 647 8.70 -33.04 39.39
C TRP A 647 10.04 -32.64 40.00
N LYS A 648 10.99 -33.58 40.13
CA LYS A 648 12.34 -33.30 40.64
C LYS A 648 13.11 -32.32 39.77
N GLU A 649 12.98 -32.45 38.45
CA GLU A 649 13.59 -31.56 37.47
C GLU A 649 13.04 -30.14 37.56
N GLN A 650 11.70 -29.97 37.61
CA GLN A 650 11.10 -28.63 37.76
C GLN A 650 11.50 -27.95 39.08
N ILE A 651 11.57 -28.69 40.18
CA ILE A 651 12.03 -28.13 41.48
C ILE A 651 13.50 -27.75 41.41
N LYS A 652 14.33 -28.54 40.72
CA LYS A 652 15.75 -28.21 40.52
C LYS A 652 15.89 -26.92 39.71
N ASP A 653 15.15 -26.78 38.61
CA ASP A 653 15.12 -25.56 37.80
C ASP A 653 14.68 -24.34 38.62
N MET A 654 13.63 -24.50 39.45
CA MET A 654 13.17 -23.42 40.33
C MET A 654 14.24 -23.03 41.36
N ARG A 655 14.99 -24.00 41.92
CA ARG A 655 16.11 -23.70 42.83
C ARG A 655 17.27 -23.01 42.11
N GLU A 656 17.54 -23.36 40.86
CA GLU A 656 18.55 -22.67 40.03
C GLU A 656 18.13 -21.21 39.78
N ILE A 657 16.86 -20.97 39.46
CA ILE A 657 16.30 -19.61 39.34
C ILE A 657 16.45 -18.84 40.66
N VAL A 658 16.13 -19.46 41.81
CA VAL A 658 16.30 -18.82 43.12
C VAL A 658 17.77 -18.46 43.39
N LYS A 659 18.73 -19.33 43.05
CA LYS A 659 20.16 -19.06 43.18
C LYS A 659 20.61 -17.89 42.30
N GLU A 660 20.11 -17.80 41.06
CA GLU A 660 20.39 -16.65 40.18
C GLU A 660 19.89 -15.33 40.77
N VAL A 661 18.69 -15.33 41.37
CA VAL A 661 18.12 -14.14 42.01
C VAL A 661 18.92 -13.76 43.28
N GLU A 662 19.35 -14.73 44.09
CA GLU A 662 20.17 -14.48 45.29
C GLU A 662 21.56 -13.92 44.97
N GLY A 663 22.11 -14.26 43.81
CA GLY A 663 23.37 -13.67 43.36
C GLY A 663 23.28 -12.17 43.03
N GLN A 664 22.07 -11.67 42.73
CA GLN A 664 21.85 -10.30 42.24
C GLN A 664 21.09 -9.40 43.21
N PHE A 665 20.26 -9.97 44.09
CA PHE A 665 19.33 -9.21 44.94
C PHE A 665 19.42 -9.64 46.41
N THR A 666 19.28 -8.67 47.31
CA THR A 666 19.22 -8.89 48.76
C THR A 666 17.76 -9.00 49.24
N ASN A 667 17.52 -9.58 50.42
CA ASN A 667 16.18 -9.76 51.01
C ASN A 667 15.21 -10.66 50.22
N THR A 668 15.66 -11.86 49.82
CA THR A 668 14.86 -12.82 49.04
C THR A 668 13.80 -13.61 49.84
N LYS A 669 13.79 -13.51 51.17
CA LYS A 669 12.96 -14.33 52.08
C LYS A 669 11.47 -14.25 51.79
N LEU A 670 10.91 -13.05 51.60
CA LEU A 670 9.47 -12.87 51.34
C LEU A 670 9.05 -13.48 49.99
N TRP A 671 9.92 -13.41 48.98
CA TRP A 671 9.68 -13.98 47.67
C TRP A 671 9.81 -15.51 47.67
N LYS A 672 10.80 -16.08 48.39
CA LYS A 672 10.90 -17.53 48.59
C LYS A 672 9.67 -18.09 49.31
N ASN A 673 9.26 -17.45 50.41
CA ASN A 673 8.07 -17.84 51.14
C ASN A 673 6.83 -17.82 50.26
N HIS A 674 6.66 -16.79 49.42
CA HIS A 674 5.54 -16.75 48.47
C HIS A 674 5.53 -17.98 47.56
N TRP A 675 6.68 -18.34 46.97
CA TRP A 675 6.78 -19.48 46.08
C TRP A 675 6.62 -20.83 46.78
N ASP A 676 7.14 -20.99 47.99
CA ASP A 676 6.92 -22.18 48.80
C ASP A 676 5.42 -22.40 49.06
N HIS A 677 4.64 -21.33 49.29
CA HIS A 677 3.19 -21.43 49.42
C HIS A 677 2.47 -21.77 48.11
N GLN A 678 2.97 -21.33 46.95
CA GLN A 678 2.40 -21.74 45.66
C GLN A 678 2.72 -23.21 45.34
N LEU A 679 3.95 -23.64 45.65
CA LEU A 679 4.34 -25.05 45.55
C LEU A 679 3.54 -25.94 46.50
N PHE A 680 3.24 -25.45 47.71
CA PHE A 680 2.36 -26.15 48.64
C PHE A 680 0.98 -26.41 48.01
N LYS A 681 0.38 -25.40 47.37
CA LYS A 681 -0.92 -25.57 46.69
C LYS A 681 -0.84 -26.54 45.52
N ALA A 682 0.21 -26.46 44.71
CA ALA A 682 0.42 -27.36 43.60
C ALA A 682 0.54 -28.81 44.06
N LEU A 683 1.33 -29.02 45.13
CA LEU A 683 1.55 -30.34 45.72
C LEU A 683 0.26 -30.87 46.38
N ASP A 684 -0.48 -30.05 47.13
CA ASP A 684 -1.74 -30.46 47.77
C ASP A 684 -2.79 -30.88 46.73
N TYR A 685 -2.95 -30.08 45.65
CA TYR A 685 -3.87 -30.42 44.56
C TYR A 685 -3.50 -31.76 43.89
N GLN A 686 -2.24 -31.93 43.50
CA GLN A 686 -1.76 -33.16 42.86
C GLN A 686 -1.76 -34.36 43.81
N TYR A 687 -1.55 -34.14 45.10
CA TYR A 687 -1.68 -35.17 46.13
C TYR A 687 -3.14 -35.63 46.27
N GLN A 688 -4.10 -34.71 46.25
CA GLN A 688 -5.53 -35.04 46.30
C GLN A 688 -5.99 -35.83 45.07
N LEU A 689 -5.60 -35.39 43.86
CA LEU A 689 -5.87 -36.13 42.63
C LEU A 689 -5.24 -37.52 42.66
N GLY A 690 -3.98 -37.61 43.10
CA GLY A 690 -3.27 -38.87 43.24
C GLY A 690 -3.93 -39.82 44.25
N LEU A 691 -4.53 -39.32 45.32
CA LEU A 691 -5.32 -40.13 46.27
C LEU A 691 -6.62 -40.66 45.64
N GLU A 692 -7.30 -39.86 44.82
CA GLU A 692 -8.58 -40.23 44.21
C GLU A 692 -8.42 -41.23 43.05
N ALA A 693 -7.37 -41.09 42.25
CA ALA A 693 -7.09 -41.91 41.07
C ALA A 693 -5.94 -42.92 41.29
N LEU A 694 -5.55 -43.18 42.54
CA LEU A 694 -4.38 -43.99 42.90
C LEU A 694 -4.31 -45.34 42.15
N ASN A 695 -5.43 -46.09 42.11
CA ASN A 695 -5.51 -47.39 41.45
C ASN A 695 -5.41 -47.34 39.91
N GLN A 696 -5.53 -46.16 39.28
CA GLN A 696 -5.42 -46.04 37.82
C GLN A 696 -4.01 -45.59 37.40
N HIS A 697 -3.25 -45.00 38.32
CA HIS A 697 -1.94 -44.43 38.04
C HIS A 697 -0.78 -45.19 38.69
N LEU A 698 -1.07 -46.23 39.50
CA LEU A 698 -0.04 -47.15 39.98
C LEU A 698 0.57 -47.96 38.82
N PRO A 699 1.87 -48.31 38.89
CA PRO A 699 2.51 -49.18 37.92
C PRO A 699 1.83 -50.55 37.82
N GLU A 700 1.71 -51.08 36.59
CA GLU A 700 1.09 -52.37 36.35
C GLU A 700 1.89 -53.51 37.03
N MET A 701 1.19 -54.28 37.87
CA MET A 701 1.73 -55.46 38.54
C MET A 701 1.32 -56.71 37.79
N LYS A 702 2.31 -57.41 37.22
CA LYS A 702 2.09 -58.70 36.55
C LYS A 702 1.92 -59.80 37.60
N VAL A 703 0.82 -60.52 37.50
CA VAL A 703 0.45 -61.63 38.38
C VAL A 703 0.07 -62.82 37.52
N GLU A 704 0.60 -63.99 37.83
CA GLU A 704 0.24 -65.21 37.12
C GLU A 704 -0.66 -66.07 37.99
N LEU A 705 -1.72 -66.63 37.43
CA LEU A 705 -2.48 -67.69 38.10
C LEU A 705 -1.84 -69.03 37.72
N VAL A 706 -1.51 -69.86 38.72
CA VAL A 706 -0.85 -71.16 38.52
C VAL A 706 -1.59 -72.23 39.32
N TYR A 707 -1.73 -73.42 38.75
CA TYR A 707 -2.22 -74.59 39.47
C TYR A 707 -1.04 -75.40 40.02
N ARG A 708 -0.88 -75.46 41.35
CA ARG A 708 0.19 -76.22 42.02
C ARG A 708 -0.39 -76.97 43.21
N GLN A 709 0.05 -78.21 43.42
CA GLN A 709 -0.37 -79.06 44.55
C GLN A 709 -1.91 -79.17 44.67
N GLN A 710 -2.58 -79.40 43.55
CA GLN A 710 -4.05 -79.49 43.48
C GLN A 710 -4.81 -78.23 43.94
N LYS A 711 -4.16 -77.06 43.97
CA LYS A 711 -4.78 -75.79 44.34
C LYS A 711 -4.41 -74.68 43.37
N LEU A 712 -5.36 -73.80 43.08
CA LEU A 712 -5.08 -72.55 42.38
C LEU A 712 -4.38 -71.57 43.32
N GLN A 713 -3.26 -71.03 42.87
CA GLN A 713 -2.47 -70.05 43.61
C GLN A 713 -2.03 -68.94 42.66
N TYR A 714 -2.00 -67.70 43.16
CA TYR A 714 -1.32 -66.61 42.45
C TYR A 714 0.18 -66.73 42.66
N SER A 715 0.94 -66.42 41.61
CA SER A 715 2.39 -66.30 41.60
C SER A 715 2.72 -64.87 41.14
N PRO A 716 3.22 -63.99 42.03
CA PRO A 716 3.50 -64.17 43.47
C PRO A 716 2.25 -64.39 44.34
N PRO A 717 2.38 -64.92 45.57
CA PRO A 717 1.23 -65.16 46.45
C PRO A 717 0.52 -63.86 46.81
N MET A 718 -0.78 -63.96 47.15
CA MET A 718 -1.64 -62.80 47.49
C MET A 718 -1.04 -61.90 48.57
N GLU A 719 -0.30 -62.48 49.53
CA GLU A 719 0.37 -61.73 50.60
C GLU A 719 1.50 -60.85 50.06
N GLU A 720 2.29 -61.35 49.12
CA GLU A 720 3.37 -60.58 48.48
C GLU A 720 2.80 -59.50 47.56
N ILE A 721 1.69 -59.79 46.87
CA ILE A 721 0.94 -58.81 46.09
C ILE A 721 0.45 -57.65 47.00
N ARG A 722 -0.16 -57.97 48.15
CA ARG A 722 -0.57 -56.97 49.15
C ARG A 722 0.62 -56.17 49.68
N MET A 723 1.73 -56.83 50.01
CA MET A 723 2.94 -56.14 50.48
C MET A 723 3.50 -55.17 49.43
N LYS A 724 3.54 -55.55 48.15
CA LYS A 724 4.01 -54.68 47.06
C LYS A 724 3.08 -53.49 46.86
N TYR A 725 1.76 -53.71 46.86
CA TYR A 725 0.76 -52.64 46.73
C TYR A 725 0.85 -51.64 47.89
N TYR A 726 0.83 -52.12 49.14
CA TYR A 726 0.93 -51.23 50.30
C TYR A 726 2.31 -50.58 50.44
N GLY A 727 3.37 -51.22 49.94
CA GLY A 727 4.69 -50.61 49.82
C GLY A 727 4.68 -49.37 48.91
N GLN A 728 4.05 -49.47 47.73
CA GLN A 728 3.91 -48.35 46.80
C GLN A 728 2.98 -47.25 47.34
N LEU A 729 1.89 -47.65 48.01
CA LEU A 729 1.00 -46.73 48.72
C LEU A 729 1.79 -45.92 49.76
N LYS A 730 2.59 -46.59 50.59
CA LYS A 730 3.41 -45.94 51.63
C LYS A 730 4.43 -44.98 51.04
N THR A 731 5.08 -45.33 49.93
CA THR A 731 6.01 -44.41 49.27
C THR A 731 5.33 -43.16 48.74
N PHE A 732 4.10 -43.28 48.22
CA PHE A 732 3.30 -42.15 47.74
C PHE A 732 2.83 -41.25 48.91
N LEU A 733 2.30 -41.85 49.98
CA LEU A 733 1.82 -41.11 51.14
C LEU A 733 2.93 -40.28 51.82
N ASN A 734 4.17 -40.75 51.76
CA ASN A 734 5.34 -40.08 52.33
C ASN A 734 5.97 -39.00 51.41
N ILE A 735 5.42 -38.76 50.21
CA ILE A 735 5.97 -37.74 49.31
C ILE A 735 5.97 -36.33 49.95
N PRO A 736 4.85 -35.84 50.54
CA PRO A 736 4.85 -34.51 51.17
C PRO A 736 5.77 -34.38 52.39
N GLN A 737 6.04 -35.48 53.09
CA GLN A 737 6.94 -35.50 54.25
C GLN A 737 8.42 -35.37 53.84
N ASN A 738 8.78 -35.95 52.69
CA ASN A 738 10.14 -35.91 52.15
C ASN A 738 10.36 -34.76 51.16
N PHE A 739 9.33 -33.95 50.92
CA PHE A 739 9.38 -32.84 49.98
C PHE A 739 10.21 -31.71 50.56
N ARG A 740 11.25 -31.30 49.83
CA ARG A 740 12.05 -30.12 50.16
C ARG A 740 11.67 -28.99 49.22
N GLY A 741 11.24 -27.86 49.79
CA GLY A 741 10.86 -26.67 49.03
C GLY A 741 12.03 -25.91 48.42
N LEU A 742 11.83 -24.60 48.25
CA LEU A 742 12.82 -23.63 47.81
C LEU A 742 13.58 -23.02 49.00
N ASP A 743 12.97 -23.01 50.19
CA ASP A 743 13.64 -22.74 51.46
C ASP A 743 13.85 -24.05 52.26
N ASP A 744 15.01 -24.22 52.86
CA ASP A 744 15.36 -25.45 53.62
C ASP A 744 14.70 -25.47 55.01
N ASP A 745 14.24 -24.31 55.50
CA ASP A 745 13.67 -24.14 56.85
C ASP A 745 12.13 -24.25 56.92
N THR A 746 11.42 -24.32 55.77
CA THR A 746 9.94 -24.28 55.74
C THR A 746 9.31 -25.67 55.89
N LYS A 747 8.89 -26.01 57.13
CA LYS A 747 8.11 -27.23 57.45
C LYS A 747 6.61 -27.11 57.09
N ILE A 748 6.28 -26.54 55.93
CA ILE A 748 4.89 -26.35 55.52
C ILE A 748 4.29 -27.62 54.86
N PHE A 749 5.08 -28.35 54.08
CA PHE A 749 4.60 -29.48 53.26
C PHE A 749 4.04 -30.68 54.06
N PRO A 750 4.54 -31.04 55.25
CA PRO A 750 3.97 -32.13 56.04
C PRO A 750 2.51 -31.92 56.45
N GLN A 751 2.05 -30.67 56.55
CA GLN A 751 0.66 -30.34 56.89
C GLN A 751 -0.35 -30.86 55.84
N ILE A 752 0.09 -31.16 54.61
CA ILE A 752 -0.75 -31.74 53.55
C ILE A 752 -1.28 -33.12 53.95
N ILE A 753 -0.47 -33.91 54.67
CA ILE A 753 -0.84 -35.26 55.12
C ILE A 753 -1.97 -35.18 56.16
N GLU A 754 -1.85 -34.25 57.11
CA GLU A 754 -2.86 -34.03 58.16
C GLU A 754 -4.19 -33.56 57.57
N ARG A 755 -4.16 -32.64 56.58
CA ARG A 755 -5.38 -32.12 55.93
C ARG A 755 -6.14 -33.19 55.13
N ASN A 756 -5.42 -34.14 54.53
CA ASN A 756 -6.00 -35.17 53.67
C ASN A 756 -6.19 -36.53 54.36
N ALA A 757 -5.96 -36.62 55.67
CA ALA A 757 -6.01 -37.88 56.42
C ALA A 757 -7.35 -38.61 56.33
N SER A 758 -8.47 -37.89 56.23
CA SER A 758 -9.81 -38.47 56.09
C SER A 758 -9.98 -39.28 54.79
N LYS A 759 -9.28 -38.90 53.71
CA LYS A 759 -9.33 -39.60 52.42
C LYS A 759 -8.61 -40.96 52.46
N PHE A 760 -7.71 -41.19 53.42
CA PHE A 760 -6.97 -42.46 53.51
C PHE A 760 -7.90 -43.66 53.74
N ALA A 761 -8.93 -43.52 54.56
CA ALA A 761 -9.91 -44.59 54.80
C ALA A 761 -10.58 -45.07 53.50
N VAL A 762 -10.88 -44.15 52.58
CA VAL A 762 -11.47 -44.46 51.27
C VAL A 762 -10.48 -45.19 50.37
N VAL A 763 -9.21 -44.78 50.38
CA VAL A 763 -8.16 -45.44 49.59
C VAL A 763 -7.91 -46.87 50.07
N PHE A 764 -7.82 -47.08 51.39
CA PHE A 764 -7.68 -48.43 51.95
C PHE A 764 -8.88 -49.32 51.64
N LYS A 765 -10.11 -48.79 51.75
CA LYS A 765 -11.32 -49.54 51.37
C LYS A 765 -11.32 -49.95 49.90
N ARG A 766 -10.94 -49.04 48.99
CA ARG A 766 -10.82 -49.37 47.56
C ARG A 766 -9.74 -50.40 47.27
N ALA A 767 -8.64 -50.39 48.03
CA ALA A 767 -7.62 -51.44 47.92
C ALA A 767 -8.16 -52.81 48.34
N GLU A 768 -8.95 -52.87 49.43
CA GLU A 768 -9.61 -54.11 49.87
C GLU A 768 -10.62 -54.62 48.84
N ASP A 769 -11.45 -53.73 48.28
CA ASP A 769 -12.40 -54.08 47.21
C ASP A 769 -11.67 -54.68 45.99
N LEU A 770 -10.50 -54.14 45.66
CA LEU A 770 -9.67 -54.64 44.58
C LEU A 770 -9.12 -56.04 44.89
N PHE A 771 -8.59 -56.28 46.10
CA PHE A 771 -8.17 -57.62 46.49
C PHE A 771 -9.33 -58.62 46.51
N ASN A 772 -10.54 -58.20 46.86
CA ASN A 772 -11.74 -59.03 46.80
C ASN A 772 -12.07 -59.42 45.34
N LYS A 773 -11.99 -58.48 44.38
CA LYS A 773 -12.14 -58.81 42.95
C LYS A 773 -11.11 -59.84 42.47
N LEU A 774 -9.85 -59.76 42.92
CA LEU A 774 -8.84 -60.78 42.59
C LEU A 774 -9.22 -62.16 43.16
N ILE A 775 -9.79 -62.20 44.37
CA ILE A 775 -10.26 -63.45 44.97
C ILE A 775 -11.46 -64.02 44.18
N GLU A 776 -12.40 -63.17 43.75
CA GLU A 776 -13.54 -63.57 42.90
C GLU A 776 -13.08 -64.17 41.57
N ILE A 777 -12.10 -63.55 40.90
CA ILE A 777 -11.52 -64.07 39.66
C ILE A 777 -10.88 -65.45 39.91
N LYS A 778 -10.13 -65.61 41.00
CA LYS A 778 -9.57 -66.91 41.37
C LYS A 778 -10.66 -67.97 41.52
N HIS A 779 -11.77 -67.67 42.21
CA HIS A 779 -12.89 -68.61 42.38
C HIS A 779 -13.54 -69.01 41.05
N GLN A 780 -13.71 -68.09 40.10
CA GLN A 780 -14.25 -68.42 38.78
C GLN A 780 -13.41 -69.46 38.01
N TRP A 781 -12.10 -69.49 38.27
CA TRP A 781 -11.20 -70.47 37.66
C TRP A 781 -11.15 -71.79 38.45
N GLU A 782 -11.58 -71.85 39.71
CA GLU A 782 -11.57 -73.07 40.53
C GLU A 782 -12.46 -74.17 39.92
N ASP A 783 -13.66 -73.84 39.46
CA ASP A 783 -14.58 -74.80 38.83
C ASP A 783 -13.97 -75.47 37.58
N ARG A 784 -13.14 -74.73 36.83
CA ARG A 784 -12.54 -75.20 35.57
C ARG A 784 -11.37 -76.15 35.78
N VAL A 785 -10.77 -76.18 36.97
CA VAL A 785 -9.64 -77.06 37.29
C VAL A 785 -10.08 -78.27 38.13
N ALA A 786 -11.39 -78.46 38.33
CA ALA A 786 -11.94 -79.56 39.13
C ALA A 786 -11.43 -80.95 38.72
N LEU A 787 -11.22 -81.19 37.42
CA LEU A 787 -10.67 -82.47 36.90
C LEU A 787 -9.29 -82.82 37.46
N GLY A 788 -8.47 -81.82 37.83
CA GLY A 788 -7.15 -82.04 38.41
C GLY A 788 -7.15 -82.24 39.92
N SER A 789 -8.30 -82.11 40.58
CA SER A 789 -8.43 -82.22 42.04
C SER A 789 -8.88 -83.61 42.50
N VAL A 790 -9.27 -84.49 41.57
CA VAL A 790 -9.81 -85.82 41.84
C VAL A 790 -8.97 -86.88 41.13
N ASP A 791 -8.81 -88.05 41.76
CA ASP A 791 -8.17 -89.21 41.12
C ASP A 791 -9.14 -89.85 40.11
N PHE A 792 -9.09 -89.37 38.87
CA PHE A 792 -9.99 -89.82 37.81
C PHE A 792 -9.71 -91.26 37.36
N GLU A 793 -8.52 -91.84 37.60
CA GLU A 793 -8.22 -93.21 37.19
C GLU A 793 -9.02 -94.24 38.00
N HIS A 794 -9.22 -93.96 39.29
CA HIS A 794 -10.07 -94.80 40.14
C HIS A 794 -11.53 -94.75 39.68
N ILE A 795 -12.05 -93.54 39.42
CA ILE A 795 -13.45 -93.31 39.03
C ILE A 795 -13.76 -93.94 37.68
N ILE A 796 -12.83 -93.87 36.73
CA ILE A 796 -12.93 -94.50 35.40
C ILE A 796 -13.06 -96.01 35.54
N ARG A 797 -12.29 -96.66 36.43
CA ARG A 797 -12.32 -98.13 36.60
C ARG A 797 -13.62 -98.64 37.20
N GLU A 798 -14.23 -97.90 38.12
CA GLU A 798 -15.44 -98.36 38.81
C GLU A 798 -16.72 -98.15 37.98
N ASN A 799 -16.78 -97.06 37.22
CA ASN A 799 -18.04 -96.60 36.62
C ASN A 799 -18.18 -96.91 35.13
N LEU A 800 -17.11 -97.29 34.42
CA LEU A 800 -17.15 -97.59 32.99
C LEU A 800 -17.21 -99.10 32.77
N ASN A 801 -18.41 -99.60 32.46
CA ASN A 801 -18.62 -101.03 32.18
C ASN A 801 -19.22 -101.26 30.78
N VAL A 802 -19.97 -100.30 30.22
CA VAL A 802 -20.65 -100.43 28.92
C VAL A 802 -19.98 -99.54 27.88
N ALA A 803 -19.89 -100.03 26.63
CA ALA A 803 -19.29 -99.31 25.50
C ALA A 803 -19.85 -97.87 25.31
N SER A 804 -21.13 -97.64 25.63
CA SER A 804 -21.78 -96.32 25.61
C SER A 804 -21.14 -95.33 26.57
N ASP A 805 -20.65 -95.81 27.72
CA ASP A 805 -20.14 -94.95 28.79
C ASP A 805 -18.77 -94.37 28.40
N TRP A 806 -17.93 -95.16 27.72
CA TRP A 806 -16.69 -94.64 27.14
C TRP A 806 -16.98 -93.63 26.01
N ASP A 807 -17.95 -93.89 25.12
CA ASP A 807 -18.29 -92.94 24.04
C ASP A 807 -18.80 -91.60 24.59
N LEU A 808 -19.68 -91.60 25.59
CA LEU A 808 -20.16 -90.38 26.25
C LEU A 808 -19.00 -89.58 26.89
N ASN A 809 -18.09 -90.26 27.60
CA ASN A 809 -16.96 -89.59 28.25
C ASN A 809 -15.90 -89.11 27.26
N PHE A 810 -15.65 -89.83 26.16
CA PHE A 810 -14.81 -89.33 25.06
C PHE A 810 -15.45 -88.10 24.39
N ARG A 811 -16.77 -88.10 24.16
CA ARG A 811 -17.47 -86.92 23.63
C ARG A 811 -17.38 -85.74 24.60
N ALA A 812 -17.60 -85.96 25.90
CA ALA A 812 -17.52 -84.92 26.93
C ALA A 812 -16.10 -84.34 27.08
N SER A 813 -15.06 -85.16 27.06
CA SER A 813 -13.67 -84.70 27.07
C SER A 813 -13.32 -83.93 25.79
N LYS A 814 -13.88 -84.32 24.64
CA LYS A 814 -13.73 -83.60 23.38
C LYS A 814 -14.44 -82.24 23.38
N THR A 815 -15.66 -82.14 23.92
CA THR A 815 -16.37 -80.87 24.06
C THR A 815 -15.66 -79.95 25.04
N TRP A 816 -15.19 -80.47 26.18
CA TRP A 816 -14.38 -79.71 27.13
C TRP A 816 -13.06 -79.22 26.52
N GLY A 817 -12.39 -80.06 25.72
CA GLY A 817 -11.22 -79.66 24.93
C GLY A 817 -11.49 -78.49 23.97
N GLN A 818 -12.66 -78.48 23.32
CA GLN A 818 -13.08 -77.37 22.46
C GLN A 818 -13.40 -76.10 23.27
N GLU A 819 -13.97 -76.23 24.47
CA GLU A 819 -14.22 -75.09 25.36
C GLU A 819 -12.92 -74.47 25.86
N ILE A 820 -11.92 -75.27 26.24
CA ILE A 820 -10.59 -74.78 26.61
C ILE A 820 -9.93 -74.02 25.45
N ALA A 821 -10.06 -74.54 24.22
CA ALA A 821 -9.54 -73.87 23.03
C ALA A 821 -10.21 -72.51 22.75
N LYS A 822 -11.49 -72.35 23.14
CA LYS A 822 -12.26 -71.10 23.04
C LYS A 822 -11.90 -70.07 24.13
N LEU A 823 -11.19 -70.44 25.19
CA LEU A 823 -10.72 -69.51 26.23
C LEU A 823 -9.59 -68.62 25.69
N SER A 824 -9.92 -67.65 24.84
CA SER A 824 -8.96 -66.79 24.13
C SER A 824 -8.36 -65.64 24.96
N CYS A 825 -8.78 -65.46 26.22
CA CYS A 825 -8.18 -64.44 27.10
C CYS A 825 -6.97 -65.01 27.84
N THR A 826 -5.78 -64.80 27.30
CA THR A 826 -4.51 -65.16 27.97
C THR A 826 -4.17 -64.22 29.12
N GLU A 827 -4.67 -62.97 29.06
CA GLU A 827 -4.39 -61.92 30.04
C GLU A 827 -5.67 -61.10 30.33
N GLU A 828 -5.92 -60.77 31.60
CA GLU A 828 -6.99 -59.87 32.03
C GLU A 828 -6.42 -58.73 32.87
N LYS A 829 -6.78 -57.49 32.51
CA LYS A 829 -6.33 -56.28 33.21
C LYS A 829 -7.40 -55.82 34.20
N VAL A 830 -7.08 -55.90 35.49
CA VAL A 830 -7.91 -55.42 36.60
C VAL A 830 -7.20 -54.24 37.25
N GLU A 831 -7.57 -53.02 36.85
CA GLU A 831 -6.98 -51.77 37.34
C GLU A 831 -5.44 -51.79 37.29
N CYS A 832 -4.76 -51.97 38.44
CA CYS A 832 -3.30 -52.07 38.56
C CYS A 832 -2.71 -53.43 38.21
N PHE A 833 -3.52 -54.50 38.10
CA PHE A 833 -3.01 -55.86 37.94
C PHE A 833 -3.22 -56.36 36.51
N LEU A 834 -2.18 -56.98 35.97
CA LEU A 834 -2.24 -57.74 34.73
C LEU A 834 -2.14 -59.22 35.09
N ILE A 835 -3.26 -59.92 35.01
CA ILE A 835 -3.38 -61.33 35.41
C ILE A 835 -3.18 -62.20 34.17
N SER A 836 -2.13 -63.02 34.16
CA SER A 836 -1.92 -64.03 33.13
C SER A 836 -2.53 -65.37 33.56
N PHE A 837 -3.38 -65.92 32.69
CA PHE A 837 -4.01 -67.24 32.87
C PHE A 837 -3.33 -68.33 32.04
N ALA A 838 -2.29 -67.99 31.28
CA ALA A 838 -1.59 -68.94 30.40
C ALA A 838 -1.10 -70.20 31.14
N PRO A 839 -0.50 -70.11 32.36
CA PRO A 839 -0.06 -71.30 33.08
C PRO A 839 -1.23 -72.21 33.51
N VAL A 840 -2.34 -71.65 34.00
CA VAL A 840 -3.53 -72.46 34.35
C VAL A 840 -4.12 -73.13 33.13
N ARG A 841 -4.22 -72.40 32.00
CA ARG A 841 -4.76 -72.97 30.78
C ARG A 841 -3.96 -74.19 30.32
N SER A 842 -2.63 -74.08 30.28
CA SER A 842 -1.76 -75.21 29.94
C SER A 842 -1.94 -76.40 30.89
N GLU A 843 -2.14 -76.15 32.17
CA GLU A 843 -2.45 -77.21 33.14
C GLU A 843 -3.82 -77.84 32.86
N ILE A 844 -4.88 -77.08 32.58
CA ILE A 844 -6.21 -77.65 32.26
C ILE A 844 -6.13 -78.51 30.98
N GLU A 845 -5.42 -78.05 29.95
CA GLU A 845 -5.19 -78.84 28.72
C GLU A 845 -4.46 -80.16 29.03
N LEU A 846 -3.45 -80.13 29.91
CA LEU A 846 -2.73 -81.32 30.35
C LEU A 846 -3.63 -82.28 31.12
N HIS A 847 -4.45 -81.79 32.04
CA HIS A 847 -5.40 -82.62 32.80
C HIS A 847 -6.42 -83.28 31.87
N ASN A 848 -6.99 -82.55 30.91
CA ASN A 848 -7.93 -83.13 29.94
C ASN A 848 -7.26 -84.18 29.05
N ARG A 849 -6.00 -83.96 28.64
CA ARG A 849 -5.24 -84.95 27.86
C ARG A 849 -4.95 -86.21 28.67
N ARG A 850 -4.53 -86.08 29.94
CA ARG A 850 -4.33 -87.24 30.82
C ARG A 850 -5.63 -88.01 31.02
N TYR A 851 -6.74 -87.31 31.22
CA TYR A 851 -8.05 -87.94 31.32
C TYR A 851 -8.39 -88.74 30.06
N TRP A 852 -8.14 -88.19 28.87
CA TRP A 852 -8.31 -88.89 27.59
C TRP A 852 -7.44 -90.14 27.48
N ASP A 853 -6.16 -90.04 27.83
CA ASP A 853 -5.21 -91.16 27.79
C ASP A 853 -5.62 -92.27 28.76
N SER A 854 -6.06 -91.92 29.98
CA SER A 854 -6.56 -92.90 30.96
C SER A 854 -7.88 -93.55 30.53
N LEU A 855 -8.78 -92.83 29.84
CA LEU A 855 -9.96 -93.43 29.21
C LEU A 855 -9.58 -94.44 28.11
N ALA A 856 -8.61 -94.08 27.26
CA ALA A 856 -8.14 -94.96 26.19
C ALA A 856 -7.44 -96.21 26.73
N ALA A 857 -6.59 -96.05 27.75
CA ALA A 857 -5.94 -97.15 28.44
C ALA A 857 -6.98 -98.06 29.11
N SER A 858 -7.96 -97.50 29.82
CA SER A 858 -9.07 -98.25 30.43
C SER A 858 -9.81 -99.11 29.41
N LEU A 859 -10.19 -98.54 28.26
CA LEU A 859 -10.87 -99.26 27.18
C LEU A 859 -9.98 -100.38 26.62
N TYR A 860 -8.70 -100.09 26.37
CA TYR A 860 -7.75 -101.09 25.88
C TYR A 860 -7.57 -102.26 26.86
N TYR A 861 -7.44 -101.97 28.16
CA TYR A 861 -7.35 -103.00 29.19
C TYR A 861 -8.65 -103.81 29.29
N SER A 862 -9.82 -103.19 29.13
CA SER A 862 -11.10 -103.91 29.07
C SER A 862 -11.15 -104.86 27.87
N ILE A 863 -10.81 -104.38 26.67
CA ILE A 863 -10.79 -105.21 25.46
C ILE A 863 -9.77 -106.34 25.59
N MET A 864 -8.57 -106.06 26.08
CA MET A 864 -7.56 -107.11 26.27
C MET A 864 -7.98 -108.13 27.31
N ARG A 865 -8.67 -107.71 28.39
CA ARG A 865 -9.28 -108.62 29.35
C ARG A 865 -10.32 -109.52 28.66
N ASP A 866 -11.21 -108.96 27.85
CA ASP A 866 -12.22 -109.72 27.11
C ASP A 866 -11.62 -110.67 26.08
N VAL A 867 -10.60 -110.24 25.33
CA VAL A 867 -9.85 -111.09 24.40
C VAL A 867 -9.13 -112.22 25.14
N THR A 868 -8.54 -111.95 26.29
CA THR A 868 -7.88 -112.99 27.10
C THR A 868 -8.90 -113.99 27.61
N ILE A 869 -10.09 -113.54 28.00
CA ILE A 869 -11.21 -114.41 28.39
C ILE A 869 -11.64 -115.29 27.20
N LEU A 870 -11.79 -114.72 26.00
CA LEU A 870 -12.15 -115.46 24.78
C LEU A 870 -11.05 -116.42 24.32
N GLN A 871 -9.78 -116.02 24.37
CA GLN A 871 -8.64 -116.88 24.04
C GLN A 871 -8.53 -118.04 25.03
N ASN A 872 -8.68 -117.77 26.33
CA ASN A 872 -8.75 -118.82 27.34
C ASN A 872 -9.90 -119.79 27.05
N TYR A 873 -11.07 -119.26 26.68
CA TYR A 873 -12.22 -120.07 26.27
C TYR A 873 -11.95 -120.91 25.02
N ILE A 874 -11.32 -120.34 23.97
CA ILE A 874 -10.96 -121.04 22.74
C ILE A 874 -9.89 -122.10 23.01
N VAL A 875 -8.86 -121.79 23.80
CA VAL A 875 -7.82 -122.76 24.17
C VAL A 875 -8.41 -123.90 24.99
N GLN A 876 -9.30 -123.60 25.94
CA GLN A 876 -10.03 -124.62 26.70
C GLN A 876 -10.92 -125.47 25.77
N SER A 877 -11.64 -124.83 24.84
CA SER A 877 -12.52 -125.51 23.88
C SER A 877 -11.72 -126.36 22.89
N LYS A 878 -10.59 -125.87 22.39
CA LYS A 878 -9.68 -126.59 21.49
C LYS A 878 -9.00 -127.77 22.19
N LYS A 879 -8.56 -127.61 23.44
CA LYS A 879 -8.09 -128.73 24.28
C LYS A 879 -9.16 -129.79 24.47
N SER A 880 -10.43 -129.39 24.59
CA SER A 880 -11.56 -130.32 24.64
C SER A 880 -11.83 -130.99 23.30
N LEU A 881 -11.63 -130.30 22.16
CA LEU A 881 -11.85 -130.81 20.79
C LEU A 881 -10.70 -131.67 20.23
N GLU A 882 -9.43 -131.40 20.58
CA GLU A 882 -8.25 -132.19 20.16
C GLU A 882 -8.17 -133.56 20.86
N ARG A 883 -8.95 -133.76 21.92
CA ARG A 883 -9.29 -135.09 22.40
C ARG A 883 -10.24 -135.74 21.40
N GLN A 884 -9.72 -136.24 20.27
CA GLN A 884 -10.53 -137.07 19.40
C GLN A 884 -10.99 -138.30 20.18
N PRO A 885 -12.29 -138.64 20.12
CA PRO A 885 -12.87 -139.72 20.90
C PRO A 885 -12.27 -141.07 20.48
N GLN A 886 -11.84 -141.88 21.45
CA GLN A 886 -11.60 -143.31 21.22
C GLN A 886 -12.92 -143.94 20.74
N THR A 887 -12.84 -144.62 19.60
CA THR A 887 -13.92 -145.33 18.88
C THR A 887 -14.77 -146.17 19.81
N LEU A 888 -16.05 -146.43 19.46
CA LEU A 888 -16.87 -147.42 20.18
C LEU A 888 -16.09 -148.71 20.42
#